data_AF-A0A971JN76-F1
#
_entry.id   AF-A0A971JN76-F1
#
_cell.length_a   1.000
_cell.length_b   1.000
_cell.length_c   1.000
_cell.angle_alpha   90.00
_cell.angle_beta   90.00
_cell.angle_gamma   90.00
#
_symmetry.space_group_name_H-M   'P 1'
#
loop_
_entity.id
_entity.type
_entity.pdbx_description
1 polymer ?
#
loop_
_entity_poly.entity_id
_entity_poly.type
_entity_poly.pdbx_seq_one_letter_code
_entity_poly.pdbx_strand_id
1 'polypeptide(L)'
;MNRHTLMLTGACLLSVFLYADDSWKLPLEEKEVVLEQNNVERHNILGLYPSQVDVPLDGGPVDISTLGNCNIAHAVCWTANYLAGASYRYAFLKRSGAPEEMVAKARARADELFEGIYRCQLVTGVRGLQARGYALGHGESYEERGIEALNDSWQQGADEYKDLRWRGDPSHHNYSDVTAGLGHYYDLAAEGAQKDRCREAIDALVGYWVDNDFKIMHIDGKKYTPILGFHDGKTLNTRIMMAIAGAKTAHHATGDPKYQAMYERLITQFGVRGLKTFTTEKDFDDAEHVFCHLENLFRMETDPELLAAYRVVLDGLWANHKDDAQTLFTYIYMSLTPDAPDRDKALREGLYSLQTWPTDMIFQPTMSSLRPDLKPPYPTYAAAWDNEYIWKGNLLNPDGWLSRIIAGVAVPREDPVVIYAFDTRGDLYQSRDGAATAAGWRPIDQGLNTPVRALASGPKVRMIYAACEDGFYASMTGGYQWQRLEVPEAGGKPVGVRIVPGEKNTLYAIREKAVYLNQFNRERNFGKTWEKVSEAPAPAASALQFKPDASGVLKSADGGNAWELKSEGLRIPRADSVFTPENTDWVFAGTPAGLYISKDGGETWEDGHLVLQFVKNVRRDLGGAAYIDAYWRGRYYGIITDEMAETPMP
;
A
#
# COMPACT_ATOMS: atom_id res chain seq x y z
N MET A 1 -47.98 -14.83 20.41
CA MET A 1 -47.68 -16.27 20.34
C MET A 1 -46.54 -16.44 19.35
N ASN A 2 -45.39 -16.90 19.84
CA ASN A 2 -44.05 -16.67 19.29
C ASN A 2 -43.78 -17.34 17.93
N ARG A 3 -43.18 -16.58 17.01
CA ARG A 3 -42.21 -17.05 16.03
C ARG A 3 -40.96 -16.20 16.18
N HIS A 4 -39.96 -16.75 16.86
CA HIS A 4 -38.59 -16.27 16.87
C HIS A 4 -37.67 -17.45 16.55
N THR A 5 -36.46 -17.10 16.11
CA THR A 5 -35.29 -17.94 15.86
C THR A 5 -35.11 -18.40 14.41
N LEU A 6 -34.57 -17.50 13.57
CA LEU A 6 -33.49 -17.87 12.67
C LEU A 6 -32.24 -17.12 13.17
N MET A 7 -31.25 -17.88 13.64
CA MET A 7 -29.97 -17.38 14.13
C MET A 7 -29.15 -16.84 12.94
N LEU A 8 -28.72 -15.58 13.04
CA LEU A 8 -27.46 -15.15 12.44
C LEU A 8 -26.33 -15.73 13.30
N THR A 9 -25.68 -16.77 12.81
CA THR A 9 -24.28 -17.09 13.14
C THR A 9 -23.46 -16.53 11.98
N GLY A 10 -22.78 -15.40 12.12
CA GLY A 10 -21.61 -15.28 12.98
C GLY A 10 -20.39 -15.77 12.20
N ALA A 11 -20.04 -15.07 11.12
CA ALA A 11 -18.81 -15.28 10.36
C ALA A 11 -17.61 -14.77 11.18
N CYS A 12 -17.19 -15.57 12.15
CA CYS A 12 -15.85 -15.50 12.72
C CYS A 12 -15.17 -16.84 12.42
N LEU A 13 -14.64 -16.96 11.21
CA LEU A 13 -13.60 -17.92 10.90
C LEU A 13 -12.34 -17.09 10.66
N LEU A 14 -11.43 -17.13 11.64
CA LEU A 14 -10.01 -16.90 11.39
C LEU A 14 -9.59 -17.88 10.29
N SER A 15 -9.51 -17.41 9.05
CA SER A 15 -8.95 -18.17 7.93
C SER A 15 -7.43 -18.08 7.98
N VAL A 16 -6.84 -18.82 8.91
CA VAL A 16 -5.51 -19.39 8.69
C VAL A 16 -5.76 -20.63 7.83
N PHE A 17 -5.46 -20.56 6.53
CA PHE A 17 -5.00 -21.64 5.62
C PHE A 17 -5.29 -21.32 4.13
N LEU A 18 -4.22 -21.33 3.32
CA LEU A 18 -4.11 -21.76 1.90
C LEU A 18 -4.85 -20.99 0.78
N TYR A 19 -4.13 -20.04 0.17
CA TYR A 19 -3.81 -19.85 -1.27
C TYR A 19 -4.81 -20.14 -2.42
N ALA A 20 -6.11 -20.02 -2.22
CA ALA A 20 -7.00 -19.63 -3.31
C ALA A 20 -8.05 -18.66 -2.76
N ASP A 21 -7.69 -17.38 -2.66
CA ASP A 21 -8.71 -16.36 -2.51
C ASP A 21 -9.48 -16.27 -3.82
N ASP A 22 -10.59 -17.00 -3.90
CA ASP A 22 -11.53 -16.93 -5.02
C ASP A 22 -12.46 -15.70 -4.89
N SER A 23 -12.19 -14.76 -3.96
CA SER A 23 -12.98 -13.54 -3.82
C SER A 23 -13.02 -12.68 -5.09
N TRP A 24 -11.97 -12.74 -5.90
CA TRP A 24 -11.94 -12.04 -7.18
C TRP A 24 -12.96 -12.61 -8.18
N LYS A 25 -13.53 -13.80 -7.94
CA LYS A 25 -14.59 -14.39 -8.79
C LYS A 25 -16.00 -13.90 -8.46
N LEU A 26 -16.19 -13.25 -7.32
CA LEU A 26 -17.50 -12.76 -6.89
C LEU A 26 -18.13 -11.80 -7.93
N PRO A 27 -19.46 -11.74 -8.03
CA PRO A 27 -20.14 -10.70 -8.79
C PRO A 27 -19.72 -9.29 -8.34
N LEU A 28 -19.79 -8.33 -9.26
CA LEU A 28 -19.35 -6.96 -8.98
C LEU A 28 -20.14 -6.31 -7.83
N GLU A 29 -21.44 -6.60 -7.73
CA GLU A 29 -22.27 -6.07 -6.64
C GLU A 29 -21.92 -6.68 -5.28
N GLU A 30 -21.57 -7.97 -5.24
CA GLU A 30 -21.13 -8.62 -3.99
C GLU A 30 -19.79 -8.07 -3.53
N LYS A 31 -18.87 -7.83 -4.48
CA LYS A 31 -17.60 -7.16 -4.19
C LYS A 31 -17.81 -5.76 -3.63
N GLU A 32 -18.75 -4.99 -4.17
CA GLU A 32 -19.08 -3.65 -3.67
C GLU A 32 -19.47 -3.70 -2.19
N VAL A 33 -20.32 -4.65 -1.81
CA VAL A 33 -20.76 -4.82 -0.42
C VAL A 33 -19.60 -5.19 0.50
N VAL A 34 -18.75 -6.14 0.09
CA VAL A 34 -17.60 -6.57 0.92
C VAL A 34 -16.57 -5.44 1.07
N LEU A 35 -16.25 -4.75 -0.02
CA LEU A 35 -15.26 -3.66 -0.01
C LEU A 35 -15.76 -2.43 0.77
N GLU A 36 -17.05 -2.08 0.66
CA GLU A 36 -17.68 -1.04 1.50
C GLU A 36 -17.58 -1.42 2.98
N GLN A 37 -17.88 -2.67 3.34
CA GLN A 37 -17.78 -3.13 4.72
C GLN A 37 -16.34 -3.05 5.24
N ASN A 38 -15.36 -3.53 4.46
CA ASN A 38 -13.94 -3.45 4.83
C ASN A 38 -13.49 -1.99 5.03
N ASN A 39 -13.92 -1.07 4.16
CA ASN A 39 -13.63 0.36 4.31
C ASN A 39 -14.18 0.93 5.62
N VAL A 40 -15.43 0.58 5.96
CA VAL A 40 -16.09 1.05 7.19
C VAL A 40 -15.42 0.47 8.43
N GLU A 41 -15.06 -0.81 8.42
CA GLU A 41 -14.51 -1.51 9.60
C GLU A 41 -13.03 -1.21 9.86
N ARG A 42 -12.23 -1.08 8.80
CA ARG A 42 -10.77 -1.05 8.91
C ARG A 42 -10.15 0.31 8.61
N HIS A 43 -10.81 1.11 7.76
CA HIS A 43 -10.24 2.36 7.25
C HIS A 43 -10.98 3.62 7.72
N ASN A 44 -12.12 3.52 8.42
CA ASN A 44 -12.94 4.70 8.72
C ASN A 44 -12.52 5.44 10.00
N ILE A 45 -11.91 6.61 9.84
CA ILE A 45 -11.59 7.56 10.92
C ILE A 45 -12.63 8.67 10.93
N LEU A 46 -13.79 8.43 11.55
CA LEU A 46 -14.87 9.43 11.67
C LEU A 46 -15.32 10.06 10.33
N GLY A 47 -15.37 9.27 9.26
CA GLY A 47 -15.68 9.70 7.90
C GLY A 47 -14.46 10.03 7.04
N LEU A 48 -13.25 10.09 7.61
CA LEU A 48 -12.00 10.16 6.85
C LEU A 48 -11.48 8.76 6.56
N TYR A 49 -10.97 8.55 5.36
CA TYR A 49 -10.51 7.27 4.86
C TYR A 49 -9.03 7.33 4.44
N PRO A 50 -8.09 6.79 5.24
CA PRO A 50 -6.75 6.39 4.77
C PRO A 50 -6.82 5.24 3.77
N SER A 51 -6.07 5.34 2.67
CA SER A 51 -5.98 4.28 1.65
C SER A 51 -5.28 3.02 2.13
N GLN A 52 -4.40 3.14 3.14
CA GLN A 52 -3.67 2.01 3.70
C GLN A 52 -3.74 2.00 5.22
N VAL A 53 -3.89 0.81 5.79
CA VAL A 53 -3.79 0.56 7.23
C VAL A 53 -2.96 -0.69 7.50
N ASP A 54 -2.21 -0.70 8.60
CA ASP A 54 -1.57 -1.92 9.07
C ASP A 54 -2.63 -2.85 9.69
N VAL A 55 -2.65 -4.10 9.26
CA VAL A 55 -3.57 -5.14 9.77
C VAL A 55 -2.88 -5.90 10.90
N PRO A 56 -3.51 -6.00 12.09
CA PRO A 56 -2.97 -6.79 13.18
C PRO A 56 -2.76 -8.25 12.79
N LEU A 57 -1.58 -8.77 13.09
CA LEU A 57 -1.20 -10.13 12.70
C LEU A 57 -1.92 -11.21 13.53
N ASP A 58 -2.57 -10.83 14.62
CA ASP A 58 -3.38 -11.67 15.50
C ASP A 58 -4.89 -11.66 15.14
N GLY A 59 -5.27 -10.94 14.08
CA GLY A 59 -6.67 -10.77 13.67
C GLY A 59 -7.45 -9.78 14.53
N GLY A 60 -6.79 -9.01 15.38
CA GLY A 60 -7.39 -7.89 16.11
C GLY A 60 -7.90 -6.78 15.19
N PRO A 61 -8.68 -5.81 15.72
CA PRO A 61 -9.15 -4.67 14.96
C PRO A 61 -7.99 -3.75 14.57
N VAL A 62 -8.08 -3.14 13.39
CA VAL A 62 -7.09 -2.14 12.94
C VAL A 62 -7.06 -0.96 13.91
N ASP A 63 -5.85 -0.60 14.35
CA ASP A 63 -5.63 0.60 15.16
C ASP A 63 -5.53 1.83 14.24
N ILE A 64 -6.57 2.65 14.27
CA ILE A 64 -6.68 3.90 13.51
C ILE A 64 -6.41 5.15 14.36
N SER A 65 -5.83 4.95 15.55
CA SER A 65 -5.38 6.03 16.44
C SER A 65 -3.96 6.49 16.10
N THR A 66 -3.43 7.44 16.87
CA THR A 66 -2.02 7.87 16.79
C THR A 66 -1.02 6.73 17.04
N LEU A 67 -1.44 5.66 17.73
CA LEU A 67 -0.59 4.51 18.00
C LEU A 67 -0.47 3.56 16.82
N GLY A 68 -1.50 3.48 15.98
CA GLY A 68 -1.53 2.66 14.77
C GLY A 68 -0.86 3.34 13.57
N ASN A 69 -0.62 2.55 12.53
CA ASN A 69 0.01 3.01 11.30
C ASN A 69 -1.01 2.99 10.16
N CYS A 70 -1.30 4.16 9.62
CA CYS A 70 -2.17 4.37 8.48
C CYS A 70 -1.64 5.52 7.62
N ASN A 71 -1.96 5.52 6.32
CA ASN A 71 -1.53 6.57 5.39
C ASN A 71 -2.38 7.84 5.59
N ILE A 72 -2.08 8.62 6.64
CA ILE A 72 -2.79 9.87 6.93
C ILE A 72 -2.40 10.97 5.95
N ALA A 73 -1.18 10.92 5.41
CA ALA A 73 -0.65 11.85 4.42
C ALA A 73 -1.58 12.08 3.21
N HIS A 74 -2.30 11.03 2.78
CA HIS A 74 -3.17 11.11 1.62
C HIS A 74 -4.64 10.86 1.96
N ALA A 75 -5.00 10.70 3.24
CA ALA A 75 -6.34 10.29 3.61
C ALA A 75 -7.44 11.22 3.05
N VAL A 76 -7.21 12.54 3.01
CA VAL A 76 -8.21 13.48 2.45
C VAL A 76 -8.38 13.34 0.92
N CYS A 77 -7.31 13.02 0.18
CA CYS A 77 -7.39 12.70 -1.26
C CYS A 77 -8.32 11.52 -1.48
N TRP A 78 -8.06 10.46 -0.73
CA TRP A 78 -8.77 9.20 -0.84
C TRP A 78 -10.21 9.27 -0.40
N THR A 79 -10.47 10.07 0.62
CA THR A 79 -11.83 10.37 1.05
C THR A 79 -12.59 11.14 -0.03
N ALA A 80 -11.93 12.03 -0.78
CA ALA A 80 -12.58 12.76 -1.87
C ALA A 80 -12.89 11.89 -3.09
N ASN A 81 -12.00 10.96 -3.45
CA ASN A 81 -12.27 9.98 -4.51
C ASN A 81 -13.37 9.00 -4.10
N TYR A 82 -13.37 8.56 -2.84
CA TYR A 82 -14.46 7.75 -2.30
C TYR A 82 -15.79 8.53 -2.27
N LEU A 83 -15.75 9.82 -1.91
CA LEU A 83 -16.92 10.70 -1.93
C LEU A 83 -17.51 10.81 -3.34
N ALA A 84 -16.69 10.86 -4.39
CA ALA A 84 -17.16 10.82 -5.77
C ALA A 84 -17.93 9.53 -6.06
N GLY A 85 -17.36 8.36 -5.72
CA GLY A 85 -18.02 7.07 -5.86
C GLY A 85 -19.33 6.93 -5.08
N ALA A 86 -19.35 7.37 -3.83
CA ALA A 86 -20.55 7.41 -3.00
C ALA A 86 -21.62 8.36 -3.57
N SER A 87 -21.20 9.46 -4.19
CA SER A 87 -22.12 10.39 -4.85
C SER A 87 -22.74 9.77 -6.11
N TYR A 88 -21.97 9.02 -6.90
CA TYR A 88 -22.49 8.25 -8.03
C TYR A 88 -23.44 7.14 -7.58
N ARG A 89 -23.14 6.45 -6.48
CA ARG A 89 -24.02 5.45 -5.86
C ARG A 89 -25.39 6.05 -5.56
N TYR A 90 -25.41 7.16 -4.84
CA TYR A 90 -26.65 7.86 -4.51
C TYR A 90 -27.42 8.28 -5.76
N ALA A 91 -26.75 8.94 -6.71
CA ALA A 91 -27.38 9.44 -7.93
C ALA A 91 -27.97 8.32 -8.79
N PHE A 92 -27.26 7.20 -8.93
CA PHE A 92 -27.75 6.01 -9.62
C PHE A 92 -28.98 5.41 -8.93
N LEU A 93 -28.90 5.14 -7.62
CA LEU A 93 -29.99 4.53 -6.87
C LEU A 93 -31.25 5.40 -6.92
N LYS A 94 -31.10 6.71 -6.73
CA LYS A 94 -32.20 7.69 -6.84
C LYS A 94 -32.83 7.68 -8.23
N ARG A 95 -32.03 7.64 -9.29
CA ARG A 95 -32.52 7.60 -10.69
C ARG A 95 -33.19 6.27 -11.05
N SER A 96 -32.69 5.16 -10.51
CA SER A 96 -33.18 3.81 -10.80
C SER A 96 -34.54 3.49 -10.15
N GLY A 97 -34.98 4.29 -9.17
CA GLY A 97 -36.17 3.99 -8.38
C GLY A 97 -35.94 2.91 -7.31
N ALA A 98 -34.70 2.76 -6.85
CA ALA A 98 -34.34 1.85 -5.76
C ALA A 98 -35.14 2.15 -4.48
N PRO A 99 -35.29 1.18 -3.55
CA PRO A 99 -35.99 1.39 -2.28
C PRO A 99 -35.48 2.61 -1.52
N GLU A 100 -36.39 3.38 -0.93
CA GLU A 100 -36.08 4.65 -0.24
C GLU A 100 -35.02 4.47 0.86
N GLU A 101 -35.04 3.34 1.57
CA GLU A 101 -34.03 3.00 2.58
C GLU A 101 -32.62 2.88 1.98
N MET A 102 -32.47 2.28 0.80
CA MET A 102 -31.18 2.14 0.12
C MET A 102 -30.67 3.50 -0.36
N VAL A 103 -31.57 4.32 -0.91
CA VAL A 103 -31.24 5.70 -1.34
C VAL A 103 -30.80 6.54 -0.13
N ALA A 104 -31.52 6.44 1.00
CA ALA A 104 -31.18 7.14 2.23
C ALA A 104 -29.83 6.70 2.80
N LYS A 105 -29.51 5.39 2.79
CA LYS A 105 -28.20 4.87 3.22
C LYS A 105 -27.06 5.37 2.32
N ALA A 106 -27.25 5.35 1.01
CA ALA A 106 -26.24 5.86 0.07
C ALA A 106 -25.98 7.35 0.27
N ARG A 107 -27.03 8.15 0.51
CA ARG A 107 -26.89 9.56 0.86
C ARG A 107 -26.14 9.75 2.18
N ALA A 108 -26.55 9.06 3.23
CA ALA A 108 -25.92 9.17 4.55
C ALA A 108 -24.43 8.84 4.49
N ARG A 109 -24.04 7.86 3.65
CA ARG A 109 -22.63 7.54 3.45
C ARG A 109 -21.84 8.63 2.72
N ALA A 110 -22.41 9.22 1.67
CA ALA A 110 -21.80 10.37 0.99
C ALA A 110 -21.67 11.58 1.95
N ASP A 111 -22.70 11.85 2.76
CA ASP A 111 -22.69 12.91 3.77
C ASP A 111 -21.59 12.66 4.82
N GLU A 112 -21.41 11.42 5.29
CA GLU A 112 -20.35 11.06 6.25
C GLU A 112 -18.94 11.30 5.69
N LEU A 113 -18.68 10.91 4.45
CA LEU A 113 -17.39 11.14 3.77
C LEU A 113 -17.12 12.65 3.59
N PHE A 114 -18.17 13.41 3.22
CA PHE A 114 -18.09 14.87 3.18
C PHE A 114 -17.73 15.47 4.55
N GLU A 115 -18.34 15.00 5.65
CA GLU A 115 -17.97 15.45 6.99
C GLU A 115 -16.50 15.18 7.32
N GLY A 116 -15.95 14.05 6.87
CA GLY A 116 -14.54 13.72 7.03
C GLY A 116 -13.61 14.75 6.37
N ILE A 117 -13.92 15.13 5.14
CA ILE A 117 -13.19 16.15 4.38
C ILE A 117 -13.35 17.53 5.01
N TYR A 118 -14.58 17.91 5.34
CA TYR A 118 -14.89 19.21 5.92
C TYR A 118 -14.22 19.38 7.29
N ARG A 119 -14.16 18.32 8.10
CA ARG A 119 -13.40 18.31 9.36
C ARG A 119 -11.92 18.56 9.16
N CYS A 120 -11.32 18.07 8.07
CA CYS A 120 -9.93 18.38 7.75
C CYS A 120 -9.70 19.88 7.43
N GLN A 121 -10.74 20.63 7.04
CA GLN A 121 -10.67 22.10 6.92
C GLN A 121 -10.80 22.78 8.28
N LEU A 122 -11.76 22.31 9.09
CA LEU A 122 -12.07 22.94 10.37
C LEU A 122 -10.99 22.73 11.43
N VAL A 123 -10.38 21.54 11.46
CA VAL A 123 -9.39 21.15 12.49
C VAL A 123 -8.16 22.06 12.52
N THR A 124 -7.86 22.75 11.41
CA THR A 124 -6.72 23.66 11.31
C THR A 124 -6.94 24.98 12.04
N GLY A 125 -8.21 25.35 12.31
CA GLY A 125 -8.59 26.66 12.82
C GLY A 125 -8.35 27.82 11.85
N VAL A 126 -7.86 27.55 10.64
CA VAL A 126 -7.54 28.55 9.62
C VAL A 126 -8.38 28.27 8.39
N ARG A 127 -9.34 29.17 8.13
CA ARG A 127 -10.23 29.04 6.98
C ARG A 127 -9.44 28.92 5.69
N GLY A 128 -9.66 27.82 4.95
CA GLY A 128 -9.03 27.54 3.65
C GLY A 128 -7.67 26.85 3.71
N LEU A 129 -7.12 26.65 4.91
CA LEU A 129 -6.03 25.71 5.12
C LEU A 129 -6.59 24.31 5.36
N GLN A 130 -6.20 23.37 4.50
CA GLN A 130 -6.67 21.99 4.50
C GLN A 130 -5.64 21.08 5.17
N ALA A 131 -6.04 20.35 6.22
CA ALA A 131 -5.27 19.22 6.72
C ALA A 131 -5.27 18.08 5.69
N ARG A 132 -4.16 17.35 5.61
CA ARG A 132 -4.03 16.11 4.82
C ARG A 132 -4.87 14.96 5.36
N GLY A 133 -5.14 15.00 6.66
CA GLY A 133 -5.93 14.02 7.38
C GLY A 133 -5.79 14.20 8.89
N TYR A 134 -6.47 13.33 9.65
CA TYR A 134 -6.40 13.28 11.10
C TYR A 134 -6.48 11.84 11.62
N ALA A 135 -5.97 11.64 12.83
CA ALA A 135 -6.02 10.39 13.59
C ALA A 135 -6.60 10.64 14.99
N LEU A 136 -7.21 9.62 15.58
CA LEU A 136 -7.74 9.69 16.94
C LEU A 136 -6.60 9.66 17.96
N GLY A 137 -6.60 10.56 18.94
CA GLY A 137 -5.71 10.52 20.09
C GLY A 137 -4.77 11.71 20.27
N HIS A 138 -3.76 11.49 21.09
CA HIS A 138 -2.78 12.48 21.57
C HIS A 138 -1.37 11.90 21.45
N GLY A 139 -0.34 12.74 21.66
CA GLY A 139 1.06 12.29 21.60
C GLY A 139 1.53 11.95 20.20
N GLU A 140 2.78 11.57 20.00
CA GLU A 140 3.37 11.26 18.69
C GLU A 140 2.58 10.20 17.91
N SER A 141 2.23 10.52 16.67
CA SER A 141 1.68 9.57 15.71
C SER A 141 2.72 8.52 15.31
N TYR A 142 2.27 7.43 14.68
CA TYR A 142 3.20 6.47 14.07
C TYR A 142 4.13 7.10 13.02
N GLU A 143 3.60 7.96 12.16
CA GLU A 143 4.39 8.65 11.14
C GLU A 143 5.50 9.53 11.76
N GLU A 144 5.23 10.18 12.91
CA GLU A 144 6.23 10.97 13.67
C GLU A 144 7.32 10.10 14.31
N ARG A 145 7.09 8.80 14.52
CA ARG A 145 8.06 7.86 15.14
C ARG A 145 9.04 7.24 14.12
N GLY A 146 8.80 7.40 12.82
CA GLY A 146 9.61 6.84 11.73
C GLY A 146 10.89 7.62 11.42
N ILE A 147 11.73 7.09 10.52
CA ILE A 147 13.02 7.70 10.08
C ILE A 147 12.79 9.03 9.33
N GLU A 148 11.57 9.35 8.90
CA GLU A 148 11.14 10.67 8.42
C GLU A 148 11.00 11.71 9.57
N ALA A 149 11.83 11.59 10.61
CA ALA A 149 11.78 12.29 11.89
C ALA A 149 12.09 13.81 11.85
N LEU A 150 11.75 14.52 10.76
CA LEU A 150 12.09 15.94 10.57
C LEU A 150 10.91 16.84 10.19
N ASN A 151 9.70 16.31 9.96
CA ASN A 151 8.58 17.15 9.52
C ASN A 151 7.72 17.63 10.70
N ASP A 152 7.76 18.93 10.96
CA ASP A 152 6.92 19.71 11.89
C ASP A 152 5.44 19.84 11.43
N SER A 153 4.98 18.86 10.64
CA SER A 153 3.68 18.87 9.96
C SER A 153 2.52 18.45 10.85
N TRP A 154 2.78 17.75 11.96
CA TRP A 154 1.72 17.25 12.84
C TRP A 154 1.38 18.23 13.96
N GLN A 155 0.08 18.33 14.25
CA GLN A 155 -0.47 19.26 15.23
C GLN A 155 -1.53 18.54 16.09
N GLN A 156 -1.67 18.97 17.35
CA GLN A 156 -2.83 18.59 18.16
C GLN A 156 -4.00 19.51 17.82
N GLY A 157 -5.20 18.97 17.64
CA GLY A 157 -6.40 19.76 17.46
C GLY A 157 -6.73 20.60 18.69
N ALA A 158 -7.54 21.64 18.50
CA ALA A 158 -8.02 22.53 19.56
C ALA A 158 -9.54 22.38 19.74
N ASP A 159 -10.04 22.84 20.89
CA ASP A 159 -11.47 22.94 21.21
C ASP A 159 -12.23 21.61 21.00
N GLU A 160 -13.20 21.59 20.07
CA GLU A 160 -13.99 20.38 19.75
C GLU A 160 -13.16 19.28 19.06
N TYR A 161 -11.99 19.62 18.51
CA TYR A 161 -11.06 18.69 17.87
C TYR A 161 -9.88 18.29 18.75
N LYS A 162 -9.90 18.63 20.05
CA LYS A 162 -8.79 18.36 20.98
C LYS A 162 -8.37 16.89 21.04
N ASP A 163 -9.25 15.96 20.69
CA ASP A 163 -9.00 14.51 20.69
C ASP A 163 -8.50 13.98 19.34
N LEU A 164 -8.14 14.88 18.41
CA LEU A 164 -7.56 14.56 17.11
C LEU A 164 -6.13 15.09 17.01
N ARG A 165 -5.22 14.25 16.50
CA ARG A 165 -3.96 14.68 15.89
C ARG A 165 -4.19 14.85 14.40
N TRP A 166 -3.73 15.93 13.81
CA TRP A 166 -3.90 16.18 12.38
C TRP A 166 -2.60 16.54 11.69
N ARG A 167 -2.51 16.21 10.40
CA ARG A 167 -1.31 16.41 9.57
C ARG A 167 -1.52 17.59 8.62
N GLY A 168 -0.64 18.58 8.70
CA GLY A 168 -0.52 19.72 7.79
C GLY A 168 0.39 19.43 6.60
N ASP A 169 1.21 20.42 6.22
CA ASP A 169 2.06 20.44 5.02
C ASP A 169 1.25 20.43 3.70
N PRO A 170 0.69 21.55 3.23
CA PRO A 170 -0.18 21.57 2.05
C PRO A 170 0.44 20.93 0.79
N SER A 171 -0.32 20.05 0.11
CA SER A 171 0.02 19.52 -1.23
C SER A 171 -1.07 19.83 -2.24
N HIS A 172 -0.65 20.05 -3.49
CA HIS A 172 -1.55 20.22 -4.63
C HIS A 172 -2.48 19.03 -4.86
N HIS A 173 -2.03 17.80 -4.63
CA HIS A 173 -2.85 16.59 -4.73
C HIS A 173 -4.05 16.64 -3.78
N ASN A 174 -3.83 17.02 -2.52
CA ASN A 174 -4.90 17.11 -1.52
C ASN A 174 -5.94 18.17 -1.90
N TYR A 175 -5.49 19.34 -2.38
CA TYR A 175 -6.42 20.39 -2.80
C TYR A 175 -7.14 20.05 -4.10
N SER A 176 -6.45 19.36 -5.02
CA SER A 176 -7.01 18.91 -6.29
C SER A 176 -8.15 17.92 -6.08
N ASP A 177 -7.90 16.81 -5.39
CA ASP A 177 -8.91 15.76 -5.18
C ASP A 177 -10.09 16.26 -4.37
N VAL A 178 -9.83 17.00 -3.29
CA VAL A 178 -10.91 17.56 -2.49
C VAL A 178 -11.80 18.46 -3.34
N THR A 179 -11.22 19.29 -4.21
CA THR A 179 -12.03 20.14 -5.08
C THR A 179 -12.84 19.30 -6.08
N ALA A 180 -12.24 18.26 -6.68
CA ALA A 180 -12.94 17.36 -7.61
C ALA A 180 -14.09 16.60 -6.92
N GLY A 181 -13.80 15.95 -5.79
CA GLY A 181 -14.77 15.18 -5.00
C GLY A 181 -15.91 16.04 -4.45
N LEU A 182 -15.62 17.24 -3.94
CA LEU A 182 -16.65 18.19 -3.52
C LEU A 182 -17.52 18.65 -4.69
N GLY A 183 -16.94 18.86 -5.88
CA GLY A 183 -17.68 19.17 -7.10
C GLY A 183 -18.67 18.06 -7.48
N HIS A 184 -18.22 16.79 -7.47
CA HIS A 184 -19.09 15.64 -7.69
C HIS A 184 -20.20 15.55 -6.65
N TYR A 185 -19.86 15.68 -5.36
CA TYR A 185 -20.84 15.65 -4.28
C TYR A 185 -21.87 16.76 -4.41
N TYR A 186 -21.44 18.00 -4.67
CA TYR A 186 -22.32 19.16 -4.81
C TYR A 186 -23.41 18.94 -5.86
N ASP A 187 -23.05 18.38 -7.02
CA ASP A 187 -23.98 18.17 -8.12
C ASP A 187 -24.84 16.91 -7.96
N LEU A 188 -24.25 15.82 -7.47
CA LEU A 188 -24.86 14.49 -7.55
C LEU A 188 -25.58 14.08 -6.26
N ALA A 189 -25.14 14.52 -5.09
CA ALA A 189 -25.62 13.97 -3.80
C ALA A 189 -25.98 15.00 -2.73
N ALA A 190 -25.29 16.14 -2.67
CA ALA A 190 -25.50 17.14 -1.64
C ALA A 190 -26.89 17.78 -1.75
N GLU A 191 -27.61 17.80 -0.64
CA GLU A 191 -28.96 18.35 -0.55
C GLU A 191 -29.18 19.10 0.77
N GLY A 192 -30.06 20.10 0.75
CA GLY A 192 -30.38 20.91 1.93
C GLY A 192 -29.14 21.54 2.57
N ALA A 193 -29.04 21.47 3.89
CA ALA A 193 -27.94 22.06 4.66
C ALA A 193 -26.55 21.52 4.24
N GLN A 194 -26.46 20.27 3.78
CA GLN A 194 -25.17 19.73 3.31
C GLN A 194 -24.72 20.37 2.00
N LYS A 195 -25.64 20.74 1.11
CA LYS A 195 -25.30 21.46 -0.12
C LYS A 195 -24.74 22.85 0.19
N ASP A 196 -25.28 23.51 1.21
CA ASP A 196 -24.78 24.81 1.67
C ASP A 196 -23.39 24.71 2.30
N ARG A 197 -23.15 23.68 3.12
CA ARG A 197 -21.84 23.42 3.71
C ARG A 197 -20.80 22.98 2.67
N CYS A 198 -21.20 22.20 1.67
CA CYS A 198 -20.32 21.84 0.56
C CYS A 198 -19.90 23.09 -0.23
N ARG A 199 -20.83 24.02 -0.49
CA ARG A 199 -20.52 25.32 -1.11
C ARG A 199 -19.49 26.10 -0.29
N GLU A 200 -19.68 26.17 1.04
CA GLU A 200 -18.74 26.83 1.94
C GLU A 200 -17.37 26.15 1.92
N ALA A 201 -17.31 24.82 1.92
CA ALA A 201 -16.07 24.05 1.88
C ALA A 201 -15.28 24.29 0.59
N ILE A 202 -15.98 24.35 -0.55
CA ILE A 202 -15.39 24.70 -1.86
C ILE A 202 -14.87 26.14 -1.84
N ASP A 203 -15.67 27.10 -1.35
CA ASP A 203 -15.27 28.51 -1.24
C ASP A 203 -14.04 28.68 -0.33
N ALA A 204 -13.99 27.96 0.80
CA ALA A 204 -12.86 27.97 1.71
C ALA A 204 -11.59 27.47 1.04
N LEU A 205 -11.64 26.30 0.41
CA LEU A 205 -10.49 25.65 -0.19
C LEU A 205 -9.94 26.43 -1.40
N VAL A 206 -10.83 26.75 -2.34
CA VAL A 206 -10.47 27.42 -3.59
C VAL A 206 -10.19 28.90 -3.36
N GLY A 207 -11.02 29.55 -2.55
CA GLY A 207 -10.85 30.96 -2.19
C GLY A 207 -9.48 31.24 -1.58
N TYR A 208 -8.96 30.32 -0.75
CA TYR A 208 -7.67 30.53 -0.11
C TYR A 208 -6.54 30.79 -1.10
N TRP A 209 -6.36 29.92 -2.10
CA TRP A 209 -5.31 30.14 -3.09
C TRP A 209 -5.67 31.20 -4.12
N VAL A 210 -6.94 31.44 -4.42
CA VAL A 210 -7.36 32.54 -5.30
C VAL A 210 -6.99 33.89 -4.68
N ASP A 211 -7.29 34.07 -3.40
CA ASP A 211 -7.08 35.31 -2.66
C ASP A 211 -5.59 35.53 -2.32
N ASN A 212 -4.78 34.47 -2.32
CA ASN A 212 -3.34 34.49 -2.02
C ASN A 212 -2.43 34.26 -3.24
N ASP A 213 -2.93 34.46 -4.47
CA ASP A 213 -2.18 34.28 -5.73
C ASP A 213 -1.41 32.95 -5.77
N PHE A 214 -2.16 31.86 -5.59
CA PHE A 214 -1.73 30.46 -5.65
C PHE A 214 -0.84 29.98 -4.50
N LYS A 215 -0.69 30.78 -3.45
CA LYS A 215 0.11 30.42 -2.26
C LYS A 215 -0.76 29.87 -1.16
N ILE A 216 -0.40 28.70 -0.63
CA ILE A 216 -0.96 28.18 0.60
C ILE A 216 0.06 28.39 1.73
N MET A 217 -0.25 29.28 2.67
CA MET A 217 0.55 29.42 3.88
C MET A 217 0.45 28.14 4.73
N HIS A 218 1.59 27.68 5.24
CA HIS A 218 1.64 26.64 6.26
C HIS A 218 1.07 27.17 7.57
N ILE A 219 0.75 26.27 8.50
CA ILE A 219 0.14 26.64 9.79
C ILE A 219 1.01 27.60 10.62
N ASP A 220 2.33 27.58 10.42
CA ASP A 220 3.28 28.50 11.09
C ASP A 220 3.22 29.94 10.56
N GLY A 221 2.54 30.18 9.43
CA GLY A 221 2.46 31.46 8.74
C GLY A 221 3.79 31.96 8.14
N LYS A 222 4.86 31.17 8.17
CA LYS A 222 6.21 31.55 7.71
C LYS A 222 6.58 30.90 6.39
N LYS A 223 6.13 29.67 6.17
CA LYS A 223 6.35 28.92 4.92
C LYS A 223 5.09 28.96 4.07
N TYR A 224 5.25 28.83 2.75
CA TYR A 224 4.12 28.61 1.85
C TYR A 224 4.47 27.55 0.80
N THR A 225 3.45 26.81 0.37
CA THR A 225 3.53 25.91 -0.79
C THR A 225 2.78 26.57 -1.96
N PRO A 226 3.40 26.69 -3.15
CA PRO A 226 2.68 27.07 -4.36
C PRO A 226 1.86 25.87 -4.83
N ILE A 227 0.55 26.04 -4.92
CA ILE A 227 -0.35 24.89 -5.12
C ILE A 227 -0.41 24.39 -6.58
N LEU A 228 0.12 25.16 -7.54
CA LEU A 228 -0.16 24.92 -8.96
C LEU A 228 1.07 24.96 -9.87
N GLY A 229 2.28 24.79 -9.31
CA GLY A 229 3.47 24.45 -10.09
C GLY A 229 3.70 25.31 -11.33
N PHE A 230 3.61 26.64 -11.21
CA PHE A 230 3.98 27.56 -12.29
C PHE A 230 5.46 27.32 -12.65
N HIS A 231 5.70 26.57 -13.73
CA HIS A 231 7.05 26.28 -14.20
C HIS A 231 7.61 27.49 -14.95
N ASP A 232 6.99 27.83 -16.07
CA ASP A 232 7.40 28.93 -16.95
C ASP A 232 6.35 30.05 -17.07
N GLY A 233 5.20 29.87 -16.41
CA GLY A 233 4.06 30.79 -16.42
C GLY A 233 3.32 30.89 -17.77
N LYS A 234 3.62 30.01 -18.73
CA LYS A 234 3.10 30.07 -20.11
C LYS A 234 2.61 28.74 -20.65
N THR A 235 3.20 27.63 -20.20
CA THR A 235 2.87 26.29 -20.68
C THR A 235 1.77 25.68 -19.82
N LEU A 236 0.68 25.28 -20.47
CA LEU A 236 -0.40 24.53 -19.82
C LEU A 236 0.11 23.13 -19.43
N ASN A 237 -0.15 22.72 -18.18
CA ASN A 237 0.18 21.39 -17.68
C ASN A 237 -0.98 20.85 -16.82
N THR A 238 -0.84 19.62 -16.33
CA THR A 238 -1.82 18.91 -15.48
C THR A 238 -2.22 19.71 -14.25
N ARG A 239 -1.24 20.25 -13.51
CA ARG A 239 -1.48 21.08 -12.33
C ARG A 239 -2.32 22.32 -12.66
N ILE A 240 -1.96 23.06 -13.72
CA ILE A 240 -2.74 24.23 -14.16
C ILE A 240 -4.17 23.83 -14.57
N MET A 241 -4.36 22.65 -15.17
CA MET A 241 -5.71 22.14 -15.45
C MET A 241 -6.51 21.87 -14.16
N MET A 242 -5.88 21.35 -13.10
CA MET A 242 -6.52 21.23 -11.77
C MET A 242 -6.94 22.60 -11.22
N ALA A 243 -6.12 23.65 -11.42
CA ALA A 243 -6.46 25.03 -11.04
C ALA A 243 -7.71 25.56 -11.76
N ILE A 244 -7.73 25.37 -13.08
CA ILE A 244 -8.80 25.81 -13.97
C ILE A 244 -10.12 25.14 -13.53
N ALA A 245 -10.09 23.83 -13.34
CA ALA A 245 -11.23 23.06 -12.86
C ALA A 245 -11.67 23.50 -11.45
N GLY A 246 -10.72 23.76 -10.56
CA GLY A 246 -11.04 24.25 -9.21
C GLY A 246 -11.71 25.61 -9.21
N ALA A 247 -11.20 26.57 -9.99
CA ALA A 247 -11.83 27.87 -10.15
C ALA A 247 -13.25 27.77 -10.76
N LYS A 248 -13.43 26.93 -11.79
CA LYS A 248 -14.76 26.70 -12.39
C LYS A 248 -15.72 26.06 -11.40
N THR A 249 -15.27 25.05 -10.65
CA THR A 249 -16.06 24.36 -9.62
C THR A 249 -16.51 25.32 -8.53
N ALA A 250 -15.61 26.19 -8.05
CA ALA A 250 -15.97 27.20 -7.06
C ALA A 250 -16.94 28.23 -7.61
N HIS A 251 -16.76 28.71 -8.85
CA HIS A 251 -17.73 29.61 -9.47
C HIS A 251 -19.11 28.94 -9.62
N HIS A 252 -19.15 27.69 -10.08
CA HIS A 252 -20.40 26.92 -10.22
C HIS A 252 -21.13 26.73 -8.89
N ALA A 253 -20.40 26.41 -7.81
CA ALA A 253 -21.00 26.21 -6.50
C ALA A 253 -21.48 27.52 -5.84
N THR A 254 -20.71 28.60 -5.98
CA THR A 254 -20.91 29.85 -5.21
C THR A 254 -21.58 30.97 -5.99
N GLY A 255 -21.41 31.02 -7.31
CA GLY A 255 -21.74 32.17 -8.14
C GLY A 255 -20.83 33.39 -7.97
N ASP A 256 -19.77 33.31 -7.14
CA ASP A 256 -18.91 34.46 -6.86
C ASP A 256 -18.06 34.82 -8.11
N PRO A 257 -18.10 36.09 -8.58
CA PRO A 257 -17.36 36.54 -9.75
C PRO A 257 -15.84 36.46 -9.61
N LYS A 258 -15.26 36.41 -8.40
CA LYS A 258 -13.80 36.29 -8.22
C LYS A 258 -13.25 34.99 -8.81
N TYR A 259 -14.03 33.91 -8.69
CA TYR A 259 -13.67 32.61 -9.23
C TYR A 259 -13.75 32.59 -10.76
N GLN A 260 -14.78 33.21 -11.33
CA GLN A 260 -14.87 33.39 -12.79
C GLN A 260 -13.71 34.25 -13.31
N ALA A 261 -13.33 35.32 -12.60
CA ALA A 261 -12.19 36.15 -12.98
C ALA A 261 -10.87 35.37 -12.93
N MET A 262 -10.65 34.53 -11.92
CA MET A 262 -9.48 33.66 -11.84
C MET A 262 -9.48 32.61 -12.97
N TYR A 263 -10.62 31.99 -13.22
CA TYR A 263 -10.79 31.03 -14.31
C TYR A 263 -10.42 31.67 -15.66
N GLU A 264 -10.99 32.83 -15.98
CA GLU A 264 -10.67 33.56 -17.22
C GLU A 264 -9.22 34.03 -17.29
N ARG A 265 -8.61 34.40 -16.15
CA ARG A 265 -7.17 34.71 -16.09
C ARG A 265 -6.34 33.50 -16.52
N LEU A 266 -6.62 32.32 -15.98
CA LEU A 266 -5.89 31.08 -16.31
C LEU A 266 -6.12 30.67 -17.77
N ILE A 267 -7.38 30.66 -18.22
CA ILE A 267 -7.73 30.39 -19.63
C ILE A 267 -6.95 31.30 -20.58
N THR A 268 -6.91 32.60 -20.29
CA THR A 268 -6.20 33.59 -21.12
C THR A 268 -4.70 33.40 -21.07
N GLN A 269 -4.13 33.29 -19.86
CA GLN A 269 -2.69 33.21 -19.64
C GLN A 269 -2.06 31.99 -20.34
N PHE A 270 -2.77 30.86 -20.34
CA PHE A 270 -2.29 29.60 -20.89
C PHE A 270 -2.89 29.28 -22.28
N GLY A 271 -3.60 30.22 -22.90
CA GLY A 271 -4.09 30.10 -24.28
C GLY A 271 -5.08 28.96 -24.51
N VAL A 272 -5.90 28.62 -23.50
CA VAL A 272 -6.70 27.38 -23.51
C VAL A 272 -7.73 27.35 -24.64
N ARG A 273 -8.44 28.45 -24.93
CA ARG A 273 -9.43 28.52 -26.04
C ARG A 273 -8.83 28.17 -27.41
N GLY A 274 -7.53 28.36 -27.58
CA GLY A 274 -6.80 28.06 -28.82
C GLY A 274 -6.08 26.71 -28.82
N LEU A 275 -6.22 25.90 -27.77
CA LEU A 275 -5.42 24.69 -27.58
C LEU A 275 -5.62 23.70 -28.74
N LYS A 276 -4.52 23.26 -29.36
CA LYS A 276 -4.53 22.29 -30.47
C LYS A 276 -3.92 20.95 -30.11
N THR A 277 -3.03 20.94 -29.12
CA THR A 277 -2.30 19.76 -28.67
C THR A 277 -2.10 19.83 -27.17
N PHE A 278 -2.21 18.71 -26.49
CA PHE A 278 -1.82 18.54 -25.10
C PHE A 278 -1.14 17.17 -24.99
N THR A 279 0.04 17.14 -24.38
CA THR A 279 0.83 15.91 -24.23
C THR A 279 1.47 15.92 -22.85
N THR A 280 1.38 14.80 -22.16
CA THR A 280 2.04 14.57 -20.86
C THR A 280 2.97 13.38 -20.96
N GLU A 281 3.81 13.20 -19.95
CA GLU A 281 4.43 11.89 -19.72
C GLU A 281 3.35 10.89 -19.25
N LYS A 282 3.70 9.60 -19.25
CA LYS A 282 2.85 8.56 -18.69
C LYS A 282 2.99 8.59 -17.16
N ASP A 283 2.06 9.28 -16.53
CA ASP A 283 1.99 9.45 -15.08
C ASP A 283 0.56 9.18 -14.63
N PHE A 284 0.37 8.18 -13.77
CA PHE A 284 -0.97 7.80 -13.33
C PHE A 284 -1.53 8.75 -12.28
N ASP A 285 -0.66 9.43 -11.52
CA ASP A 285 -1.05 10.28 -10.41
C ASP A 285 -1.72 11.57 -10.90
N ASP A 286 -0.99 12.40 -11.66
CA ASP A 286 -1.55 13.63 -12.23
C ASP A 286 -2.68 13.34 -13.24
N ALA A 287 -2.63 12.21 -13.96
CA ALA A 287 -3.69 11.84 -14.90
C ALA A 287 -5.02 11.58 -14.18
N GLU A 288 -5.02 10.87 -13.05
CA GLU A 288 -6.22 10.58 -12.26
C GLU A 288 -6.93 11.87 -11.85
N HIS A 289 -6.20 12.77 -11.20
CA HIS A 289 -6.69 14.09 -10.82
C HIS A 289 -7.33 14.84 -12.00
N VAL A 290 -6.64 14.91 -13.14
CA VAL A 290 -7.15 15.69 -14.28
C VAL A 290 -8.32 15.01 -14.97
N PHE A 291 -8.39 13.67 -15.04
CA PHE A 291 -9.58 12.97 -15.54
C PHE A 291 -10.82 13.30 -14.68
N CYS A 292 -10.70 13.21 -13.35
CA CYS A 292 -11.78 13.55 -12.42
C CYS A 292 -12.22 15.02 -12.57
N HIS A 293 -11.26 15.95 -12.68
CA HIS A 293 -11.53 17.37 -12.92
C HIS A 293 -12.19 17.66 -14.28
N LEU A 294 -11.75 17.00 -15.35
CA LEU A 294 -12.32 17.16 -16.68
C LEU A 294 -13.79 16.77 -16.68
N GLU A 295 -14.17 15.70 -15.99
CA GLU A 295 -15.57 15.30 -15.89
C GLU A 295 -16.44 16.38 -15.22
N ASN A 296 -15.95 17.05 -14.17
CA ASN A 296 -16.63 18.22 -13.60
C ASN A 296 -16.71 19.38 -14.61
N LEU A 297 -15.60 19.70 -15.29
CA LEU A 297 -15.57 20.77 -16.30
C LEU A 297 -16.58 20.54 -17.42
N PHE A 298 -16.67 19.33 -17.98
CA PHE A 298 -17.63 18.99 -19.03
C PHE A 298 -19.09 19.08 -18.56
N ARG A 299 -19.35 18.90 -17.27
CA ARG A 299 -20.69 19.09 -16.67
C ARG A 299 -21.05 20.56 -16.49
N MET A 300 -20.06 21.41 -16.20
CA MET A 300 -20.24 22.81 -15.78
C MET A 300 -20.00 23.84 -16.90
N GLU A 301 -19.20 23.51 -17.92
CA GLU A 301 -18.85 24.43 -19.00
C GLU A 301 -19.88 24.43 -20.13
N THR A 302 -20.18 25.63 -20.61
CA THR A 302 -21.14 25.91 -21.69
C THR A 302 -20.48 26.55 -22.91
N ASP A 303 -19.27 27.10 -22.78
CA ASP A 303 -18.50 27.66 -23.89
C ASP A 303 -17.99 26.53 -24.81
N PRO A 304 -18.47 26.46 -26.07
CA PRO A 304 -18.09 25.40 -26.99
C PRO A 304 -16.60 25.42 -27.37
N GLU A 305 -15.93 26.58 -27.35
CA GLU A 305 -14.49 26.65 -27.63
C GLU A 305 -13.68 26.02 -26.48
N LEU A 306 -14.11 26.25 -25.24
CA LEU A 306 -13.48 25.65 -24.06
C LEU A 306 -13.75 24.16 -23.95
N LEU A 307 -14.98 23.70 -24.24
CA LEU A 307 -15.28 22.27 -24.30
C LEU A 307 -14.42 21.56 -25.36
N ALA A 308 -14.19 22.19 -26.52
CA ALA A 308 -13.28 21.67 -27.54
C ALA A 308 -11.82 21.63 -27.04
N ALA A 309 -11.37 22.65 -26.31
CA ALA A 309 -10.04 22.66 -25.72
C ALA A 309 -9.86 21.58 -24.62
N TYR A 310 -10.86 21.38 -23.77
CA TYR A 310 -10.85 20.32 -22.76
C TYR A 310 -10.86 18.94 -23.39
N ARG A 311 -11.50 18.78 -24.55
CA ARG A 311 -11.39 17.55 -25.31
C ARG A 311 -9.96 17.27 -25.76
N VAL A 312 -9.20 18.29 -26.16
CA VAL A 312 -7.77 18.13 -26.50
C VAL A 312 -6.95 17.66 -25.29
N VAL A 313 -7.23 18.18 -24.09
CA VAL A 313 -6.57 17.72 -22.85
C VAL A 313 -6.94 16.26 -22.56
N LEU A 314 -8.24 15.94 -22.62
CA LEU A 314 -8.77 14.60 -22.40
C LEU A 314 -8.15 13.56 -23.35
N ASP A 315 -8.09 13.87 -24.65
CA ASP A 315 -7.49 13.01 -25.67
C ASP A 315 -5.97 12.84 -25.45
N GLY A 316 -5.29 13.92 -25.01
CA GLY A 316 -3.87 13.90 -24.68
C GLY A 316 -3.52 12.97 -23.52
N LEU A 317 -4.33 12.99 -22.44
CA LEU A 317 -4.19 12.06 -21.32
C LEU A 317 -4.51 10.63 -21.76
N TRP A 318 -5.62 10.44 -22.47
CA TRP A 318 -6.04 9.12 -22.93
C TRP A 318 -5.02 8.46 -23.85
N ALA A 319 -4.32 9.23 -24.70
CA ALA A 319 -3.28 8.70 -25.56
C ALA A 319 -2.18 7.93 -24.80
N ASN A 320 -1.89 8.32 -23.55
CA ASN A 320 -0.90 7.66 -22.69
C ASN A 320 -1.45 6.45 -21.92
N HIS A 321 -2.77 6.39 -21.72
CA HIS A 321 -3.43 5.45 -20.81
C HIS A 321 -4.42 4.47 -21.47
N LYS A 322 -4.70 4.64 -22.76
CA LYS A 322 -5.64 3.81 -23.53
C LYS A 322 -5.29 2.32 -23.57
N ASP A 323 -4.03 1.98 -23.33
CA ASP A 323 -3.49 0.62 -23.33
C ASP A 323 -3.05 0.19 -21.90
N ASP A 324 -3.70 0.72 -20.87
CA ASP A 324 -3.46 0.32 -19.47
C ASP A 324 -4.56 -0.55 -18.87
N ALA A 325 -5.68 -0.72 -19.58
CA ALA A 325 -6.91 -1.35 -19.09
C ALA A 325 -7.43 -0.78 -17.75
N GLN A 326 -7.15 0.51 -17.46
CA GLN A 326 -7.61 1.18 -16.25
C GLN A 326 -9.10 1.48 -16.29
N THR A 327 -9.86 0.89 -15.37
CA THR A 327 -11.32 1.03 -15.33
C THR A 327 -11.75 2.49 -15.19
N LEU A 328 -11.22 3.22 -14.20
CA LEU A 328 -11.65 4.59 -13.91
C LEU A 328 -11.41 5.53 -15.10
N PHE A 329 -10.19 5.57 -15.63
CA PHE A 329 -9.83 6.43 -16.76
C PHE A 329 -10.65 6.08 -17.99
N THR A 330 -10.84 4.78 -18.25
CA THR A 330 -11.67 4.30 -19.35
C THR A 330 -13.10 4.77 -19.20
N TYR A 331 -13.71 4.64 -18.02
CA TYR A 331 -15.13 4.99 -17.83
C TYR A 331 -15.37 6.50 -17.88
N ILE A 332 -14.44 7.31 -17.33
CA ILE A 332 -14.49 8.77 -17.47
C ILE A 332 -14.33 9.18 -18.93
N TYR A 333 -13.31 8.66 -19.62
CA TYR A 333 -13.09 8.99 -21.02
C TYR A 333 -14.30 8.59 -21.88
N MET A 334 -14.73 7.33 -21.80
CA MET A 334 -15.83 6.82 -22.63
C MET A 334 -17.19 7.46 -22.35
N SER A 335 -17.43 8.02 -21.15
CA SER A 335 -18.66 8.78 -20.87
C SER A 335 -18.67 10.16 -21.53
N LEU A 336 -17.49 10.77 -21.70
CA LEU A 336 -17.30 12.07 -22.34
C LEU A 336 -17.05 11.94 -23.86
N THR A 337 -16.70 10.73 -24.32
CA THR A 337 -16.29 10.43 -25.69
C THR A 337 -17.01 9.20 -26.28
N PRO A 338 -18.34 9.20 -26.38
CA PRO A 338 -19.09 8.00 -26.79
C PRO A 338 -18.77 7.50 -28.21
N ASP A 339 -18.16 8.37 -29.03
CA ASP A 339 -17.73 8.14 -30.41
C ASP A 339 -16.24 7.75 -30.55
N ALA A 340 -15.52 7.56 -29.44
CA ALA A 340 -14.10 7.26 -29.47
C ALA A 340 -13.77 5.97 -30.24
N PRO A 341 -12.64 5.94 -30.98
CA PRO A 341 -12.15 4.71 -31.59
C PRO A 341 -11.83 3.66 -30.52
N ASP A 342 -11.96 2.38 -30.88
CA ASP A 342 -11.67 1.24 -30.00
C ASP A 342 -12.49 1.18 -28.69
N ARG A 343 -13.59 1.93 -28.58
CA ARG A 343 -14.47 1.98 -27.40
C ARG A 343 -14.82 0.59 -26.84
N ASP A 344 -15.24 -0.33 -27.71
CA ASP A 344 -15.63 -1.68 -27.28
C ASP A 344 -14.44 -2.50 -26.76
N LYS A 345 -13.24 -2.30 -27.29
CA LYS A 345 -12.02 -2.92 -26.73
C LYS A 345 -11.76 -2.38 -25.33
N ALA A 346 -11.66 -1.06 -25.20
CA ALA A 346 -11.32 -0.40 -23.94
C ALA A 346 -12.33 -0.71 -22.84
N LEU A 347 -13.64 -0.68 -23.13
CA LEU A 347 -14.67 -1.01 -22.14
C LEU A 347 -14.61 -2.47 -21.68
N ARG A 348 -14.30 -3.41 -22.59
CA ARG A 348 -14.12 -4.82 -22.20
C ARG A 348 -12.90 -5.01 -21.31
N GLU A 349 -11.78 -4.35 -21.64
CA GLU A 349 -10.56 -4.41 -20.83
C GLU A 349 -10.77 -3.76 -19.45
N GLY A 350 -11.39 -2.57 -19.40
CA GLY A 350 -11.72 -1.90 -18.13
C GLY A 350 -12.73 -2.68 -17.28
N LEU A 351 -13.71 -3.35 -17.90
CA LEU A 351 -14.64 -4.25 -17.19
C LEU A 351 -13.91 -5.48 -16.64
N TYR A 352 -13.03 -6.11 -17.43
CA TYR A 352 -12.22 -7.24 -16.99
C TYR A 352 -11.39 -6.90 -15.74
N SER A 353 -10.79 -5.71 -15.71
CA SER A 353 -10.04 -5.21 -14.55
C SER A 353 -10.90 -5.13 -13.28
N LEU A 354 -12.13 -4.63 -13.41
CA LEU A 354 -13.08 -4.55 -12.29
C LEU A 354 -13.58 -5.94 -11.88
N GLN A 355 -13.86 -6.81 -12.86
CA GLN A 355 -14.29 -8.19 -12.64
C GLN A 355 -13.21 -9.07 -11.99
N THR A 356 -11.93 -8.75 -12.12
CA THR A 356 -10.83 -9.48 -11.49
C THR A 356 -10.31 -8.82 -10.21
N TRP A 357 -10.99 -7.78 -9.72
CA TRP A 357 -10.64 -7.10 -8.47
C TRP A 357 -10.87 -8.02 -7.25
N PRO A 358 -9.89 -8.27 -6.37
CA PRO A 358 -10.07 -9.10 -5.18
C PRO A 358 -10.82 -8.35 -4.07
N THR A 359 -11.52 -9.05 -3.17
CA THR A 359 -12.09 -8.40 -1.97
C THR A 359 -11.17 -8.50 -0.74
N ASP A 360 -10.24 -9.46 -0.72
CA ASP A 360 -9.08 -9.41 0.18
C ASP A 360 -8.03 -8.49 -0.43
N MET A 361 -7.90 -7.31 0.18
CA MET A 361 -7.04 -6.24 -0.28
C MET A 361 -5.76 -6.14 0.55
N ILE A 362 -5.46 -7.16 1.36
CA ILE A 362 -4.20 -7.27 2.06
C ILE A 362 -3.08 -7.44 1.02
N PHE A 363 -2.04 -6.62 1.11
CA PHE A 363 -0.86 -6.71 0.25
C PHE A 363 -0.29 -8.11 0.22
N GLN A 364 -0.19 -8.66 -1.00
CA GLN A 364 0.45 -9.93 -1.26
C GLN A 364 1.53 -9.76 -2.32
N PRO A 365 2.74 -10.28 -2.12
CA PRO A 365 3.75 -10.25 -3.17
C PRO A 365 3.28 -11.04 -4.39
N THR A 366 3.54 -10.57 -5.61
CA THR A 366 3.16 -11.27 -6.85
C THR A 366 4.25 -11.15 -7.90
N MET A 367 4.39 -12.19 -8.72
CA MET A 367 5.27 -12.17 -9.89
C MET A 367 4.59 -12.86 -11.06
N SER A 368 3.64 -12.15 -11.67
CA SER A 368 2.81 -12.67 -12.75
C SER A 368 3.58 -13.00 -14.02
N SER A 369 4.77 -12.42 -14.19
CA SER A 369 5.68 -12.71 -15.31
C SER A 369 6.19 -14.16 -15.37
N LEU A 370 6.07 -14.93 -14.29
CA LEU A 370 6.45 -16.36 -14.27
C LEU A 370 5.32 -17.30 -14.70
N ARG A 371 4.12 -16.79 -15.01
CA ARG A 371 2.96 -17.61 -15.41
C ARG A 371 2.78 -17.58 -16.94
N PRO A 372 3.26 -18.60 -17.68
CA PRO A 372 3.28 -18.58 -19.15
C PRO A 372 1.89 -18.71 -19.79
N ASP A 373 0.90 -19.13 -19.00
CA ASP A 373 -0.51 -19.27 -19.38
C ASP A 373 -1.27 -17.94 -19.33
N LEU A 374 -0.79 -16.97 -18.54
CA LEU A 374 -1.43 -15.66 -18.44
C LEU A 374 -1.13 -14.78 -19.66
N LYS A 375 -2.16 -14.10 -20.15
CA LYS A 375 -2.07 -13.11 -21.23
C LYS A 375 -2.72 -11.80 -20.76
N PRO A 376 -2.24 -10.64 -21.23
CA PRO A 376 -2.84 -9.36 -20.90
C PRO A 376 -4.26 -9.23 -21.50
N PRO A 377 -5.19 -8.51 -20.85
CA PRO A 377 -5.03 -7.86 -19.54
C PRO A 377 -4.84 -8.87 -18.40
N TYR A 378 -3.93 -8.56 -17.47
CA TYR A 378 -3.66 -9.40 -16.31
C TYR A 378 -4.73 -9.16 -15.23
N PRO A 379 -5.15 -10.21 -14.49
CA PRO A 379 -6.06 -10.03 -13.37
C PRO A 379 -5.53 -9.01 -12.35
N THR A 380 -6.42 -8.20 -11.77
CA THR A 380 -6.03 -7.12 -10.86
C THR A 380 -5.23 -7.60 -9.64
N TYR A 381 -5.60 -8.73 -9.04
CA TYR A 381 -4.86 -9.34 -7.92
C TYR A 381 -3.45 -9.83 -8.30
N ALA A 382 -3.12 -9.80 -9.59
CA ALA A 382 -1.86 -10.25 -10.17
C ALA A 382 -1.03 -9.09 -10.76
N ALA A 383 -1.58 -7.88 -10.80
CA ALA A 383 -0.91 -6.71 -11.36
C ALA A 383 0.02 -6.04 -10.36
N ALA A 384 0.86 -5.12 -10.86
CA ALA A 384 1.60 -4.20 -10.03
C ALA A 384 0.63 -3.34 -9.24
N TRP A 385 0.70 -3.44 -7.91
CA TRP A 385 0.03 -2.48 -7.05
C TRP A 385 0.89 -1.21 -7.01
N ASP A 386 0.34 -0.13 -6.50
CA ASP A 386 1.11 0.96 -5.96
C ASP A 386 0.82 1.04 -4.45
N ASN A 387 1.67 1.70 -3.67
CA ASN A 387 1.46 1.94 -2.23
C ASN A 387 0.26 2.85 -1.92
N GLU A 388 -0.58 3.12 -2.93
CA GLU A 388 -1.64 4.10 -2.92
C GLU A 388 -2.84 3.54 -3.70
N TYR A 389 -2.66 3.11 -4.95
CA TYR A 389 -3.75 2.58 -5.80
C TYR A 389 -3.46 1.19 -6.32
N ILE A 390 -4.51 0.37 -6.46
CA ILE A 390 -4.46 -0.80 -7.35
C ILE A 390 -4.49 -0.41 -8.84
N TRP A 391 -5.05 0.76 -9.21
CA TRP A 391 -5.14 1.25 -10.60
C TRP A 391 -3.94 2.10 -11.09
N LYS A 392 -2.98 2.45 -10.24
CA LYS A 392 -1.75 3.15 -10.70
C LYS A 392 -0.78 2.22 -11.45
N GLY A 393 -1.05 0.90 -11.49
CA GLY A 393 -0.26 -0.07 -12.25
C GLY A 393 -0.87 -0.39 -13.61
N ASN A 394 -0.07 -0.39 -14.68
CA ASN A 394 -0.52 -0.83 -16.01
C ASN A 394 -0.91 -2.32 -16.00
N LEU A 395 -2.21 -2.62 -16.18
CA LEU A 395 -2.74 -3.99 -16.14
C LEU A 395 -2.43 -4.80 -17.42
N LEU A 396 -1.88 -4.18 -18.47
CA LEU A 396 -1.36 -4.88 -19.65
C LEU A 396 0.13 -5.23 -19.53
N ASN A 397 0.82 -4.76 -18.49
CA ASN A 397 2.21 -5.12 -18.20
C ASN A 397 2.30 -6.14 -17.05
N PRO A 398 3.17 -7.16 -17.17
CA PRO A 398 3.30 -8.16 -16.12
C PRO A 398 4.13 -7.66 -14.92
N ASP A 399 3.92 -8.34 -13.79
CA ASP A 399 4.64 -8.32 -12.49
C ASP A 399 4.20 -7.29 -11.44
N GLY A 400 4.54 -7.55 -10.17
CA GLY A 400 4.03 -6.83 -9.01
C GLY A 400 5.02 -6.77 -7.85
N TRP A 401 4.56 -6.44 -6.64
CA TRP A 401 5.47 -6.21 -5.51
C TRP A 401 6.13 -7.51 -5.07
N LEU A 402 7.41 -7.43 -4.72
CA LEU A 402 8.16 -8.55 -4.17
C LEU A 402 8.49 -8.29 -2.71
N SER A 403 8.49 -9.35 -1.90
CA SER A 403 9.11 -9.34 -0.58
C SER A 403 10.63 -9.21 -0.74
N ARG A 404 11.29 -8.60 0.25
CA ARG A 404 12.73 -8.78 0.39
C ARG A 404 13.07 -10.26 0.59
N ILE A 405 14.18 -10.68 -0.02
CA ILE A 405 14.66 -12.06 0.03
C ILE A 405 15.32 -12.33 1.38
N ILE A 406 15.07 -13.51 1.94
CA ILE A 406 15.77 -13.98 3.14
C ILE A 406 17.18 -14.43 2.77
N ALA A 407 18.18 -13.86 3.44
CA ALA A 407 19.59 -14.07 3.17
C ALA A 407 20.23 -15.08 4.13
N GLY A 408 19.61 -15.36 5.28
CA GLY A 408 20.07 -16.43 6.17
C GLY A 408 19.04 -16.83 7.21
N VAL A 409 19.12 -18.10 7.62
CA VAL A 409 18.29 -18.69 8.68
C VAL A 409 19.18 -19.46 9.65
N ALA A 410 18.89 -19.37 10.95
CA ALA A 410 19.51 -20.19 11.99
C ALA A 410 18.46 -20.71 12.98
N VAL A 411 18.65 -21.95 13.44
CA VAL A 411 17.76 -22.62 14.40
C VAL A 411 18.61 -23.12 15.59
N PRO A 412 18.28 -22.76 16.84
CA PRO A 412 19.04 -23.19 18.01
C PRO A 412 18.71 -24.65 18.35
N ARG A 413 19.71 -25.37 18.87
CA ARG A 413 19.55 -26.79 19.27
C ARG A 413 18.58 -27.00 20.42
N GLU A 414 18.45 -26.02 21.31
CA GLU A 414 17.58 -26.14 22.50
C GLU A 414 16.10 -26.25 22.13
N ASP A 415 15.67 -25.54 21.09
CA ASP A 415 14.27 -25.49 20.68
C ASP A 415 14.17 -25.17 19.18
N PRO A 416 13.83 -26.15 18.33
CA PRO A 416 13.71 -25.95 16.89
C PRO A 416 12.48 -25.11 16.48
N VAL A 417 11.57 -24.81 17.41
CA VAL A 417 10.43 -23.90 17.20
C VAL A 417 10.89 -22.44 17.17
N VAL A 418 12.06 -22.12 17.74
CA VAL A 418 12.66 -20.78 17.66
C VAL A 418 13.46 -20.67 16.36
N ILE A 419 13.11 -19.71 15.50
CA ILE A 419 13.80 -19.48 14.23
C ILE A 419 14.37 -18.07 14.22
N TYR A 420 15.59 -17.92 13.72
CA TYR A 420 16.18 -16.63 13.40
C TYR A 420 16.34 -16.50 11.90
N ALA A 421 16.00 -15.34 11.35
CA ALA A 421 16.15 -15.05 9.92
C ALA A 421 16.61 -13.62 9.71
N PHE A 422 17.45 -13.36 8.72
CA PHE A 422 17.76 -12.01 8.28
C PHE A 422 17.58 -11.85 6.77
N ASP A 423 17.21 -10.65 6.34
CA ASP A 423 16.94 -10.34 4.94
C ASP A 423 18.18 -9.79 4.19
N THR A 424 18.04 -9.51 2.90
CA THR A 424 19.13 -8.96 2.08
C THR A 424 19.61 -7.56 2.48
N ARG A 425 18.84 -6.81 3.27
CA ARG A 425 19.28 -5.53 3.88
C ARG A 425 20.02 -5.75 5.19
N GLY A 426 19.94 -6.95 5.76
CA GLY A 426 20.58 -7.31 7.02
C GLY A 426 19.72 -7.06 8.26
N ASP A 427 18.42 -6.80 8.08
CA ASP A 427 17.45 -6.70 9.17
C ASP A 427 17.23 -8.10 9.77
N LEU A 428 17.21 -8.23 11.10
CA LEU A 428 17.20 -9.53 11.79
C LEU A 428 15.92 -9.75 12.59
N TYR A 429 15.33 -10.94 12.42
CA TYR A 429 14.04 -11.33 12.98
C TYR A 429 14.13 -12.64 13.77
N GLN A 430 13.22 -12.82 14.74
CA GLN A 430 13.00 -14.07 15.47
C GLN A 430 11.53 -14.49 15.39
N SER A 431 11.27 -15.76 15.09
CA SER A 431 10.00 -16.43 15.41
C SER A 431 10.15 -17.33 16.64
N ARG A 432 9.07 -17.45 17.43
CA ARG A 432 8.98 -18.34 18.61
C ARG A 432 7.86 -19.38 18.51
N ASP A 433 7.23 -19.49 17.35
CA ASP A 433 6.07 -20.36 17.09
C ASP A 433 6.33 -21.30 15.91
N GLY A 434 7.60 -21.51 15.53
CA GLY A 434 7.97 -22.32 14.37
C GLY A 434 7.52 -21.68 13.07
N ALA A 435 7.43 -20.34 13.07
CA ALA A 435 6.92 -19.50 11.99
C ALA A 435 5.50 -19.88 11.55
N ALA A 436 4.69 -20.37 12.49
CA ALA A 436 3.30 -20.76 12.26
C ALA A 436 2.37 -19.55 12.05
N THR A 437 2.76 -18.35 12.50
CA THR A 437 1.98 -17.13 12.31
C THR A 437 2.86 -15.92 12.02
N ALA A 438 2.31 -14.89 11.38
CA ALA A 438 3.01 -13.64 11.18
C ALA A 438 3.29 -12.92 12.52
N ALA A 439 2.35 -13.01 13.48
CA ALA A 439 2.47 -12.45 14.83
C ALA A 439 3.61 -13.09 15.64
N GLY A 440 4.03 -14.31 15.28
CA GLY A 440 5.14 -15.01 15.89
C GLY A 440 6.50 -14.35 15.63
N TRP A 441 6.62 -13.54 14.58
CA TRP A 441 7.85 -12.85 14.19
C TRP A 441 8.03 -11.50 14.88
N ARG A 442 9.25 -11.22 15.34
CA ARG A 442 9.64 -9.91 15.88
C ARG A 442 11.03 -9.49 15.39
N PRO A 443 11.28 -8.19 15.16
CA PRO A 443 12.64 -7.70 14.95
C PRO A 443 13.48 -7.87 16.23
N ILE A 444 14.76 -8.22 16.06
CA ILE A 444 15.72 -8.43 17.16
C ILE A 444 17.09 -7.80 16.88
N ASP A 445 17.17 -6.92 15.89
CA ASP A 445 18.35 -6.14 15.48
C ASP A 445 18.51 -4.82 16.25
N GLN A 446 17.63 -4.52 17.22
CA GLN A 446 17.75 -3.32 18.04
C GLN A 446 19.13 -3.26 18.72
N GLY A 447 19.92 -2.23 18.38
CA GLY A 447 21.29 -2.04 18.86
C GLY A 447 22.39 -2.57 17.92
N LEU A 448 22.02 -3.26 16.84
CA LEU A 448 22.90 -3.50 15.70
C LEU A 448 22.77 -2.31 14.74
N ASN A 449 23.74 -1.40 14.76
CA ASN A 449 23.75 -0.23 13.88
C ASN A 449 24.36 -0.53 12.49
N THR A 450 24.35 -1.80 12.07
CA THR A 450 25.00 -2.28 10.84
C THR A 450 24.31 -3.55 10.32
N PRO A 451 24.19 -3.73 8.99
CA PRO A 451 23.57 -4.91 8.39
C PRO A 451 24.18 -6.24 8.83
N VAL A 452 23.33 -7.21 9.18
CA VAL A 452 23.74 -8.61 9.37
C VAL A 452 24.07 -9.26 8.02
N ARG A 453 25.20 -9.96 7.95
CA ARG A 453 25.68 -10.68 6.76
C ARG A 453 25.73 -12.19 6.95
N ALA A 454 25.89 -12.66 8.19
CA ALA A 454 25.79 -14.06 8.54
C ALA A 454 25.34 -14.21 10.00
N LEU A 455 24.70 -15.34 10.29
CA LEU A 455 24.14 -15.63 11.60
C LEU A 455 24.47 -17.06 12.02
N ALA A 456 24.73 -17.25 13.32
CA ALA A 456 24.79 -18.57 13.95
C ALA A 456 23.96 -18.57 15.23
N SER A 457 23.27 -19.68 15.47
CA SER A 457 22.56 -19.95 16.72
C SER A 457 23.47 -20.69 17.70
N GLY A 458 23.39 -20.35 18.98
CA GLY A 458 24.06 -21.09 20.04
C GLY A 458 23.29 -22.34 20.48
N PRO A 459 23.86 -23.08 21.44
CA PRO A 459 23.20 -24.25 22.04
C PRO A 459 21.98 -23.90 22.90
N LYS A 460 21.74 -22.61 23.15
CA LYS A 460 20.63 -22.07 23.92
C LYS A 460 19.91 -21.03 23.09
N VAL A 461 18.58 -20.96 23.19
CA VAL A 461 17.77 -20.00 22.42
C VAL A 461 18.25 -18.57 22.66
N ARG A 462 18.70 -18.23 23.87
CA ARG A 462 19.19 -16.87 24.19
C ARG A 462 20.53 -16.49 23.55
N MET A 463 21.25 -17.43 22.93
CA MET A 463 22.59 -17.21 22.38
C MET A 463 22.53 -17.07 20.85
N ILE A 464 22.84 -15.87 20.36
CA ILE A 464 22.82 -15.53 18.93
C ILE A 464 24.13 -14.84 18.58
N TYR A 465 24.71 -15.17 17.43
CA TYR A 465 25.97 -14.59 16.96
C TYR A 465 25.78 -14.07 15.54
N ALA A 466 26.18 -12.82 15.31
CA ALA A 466 26.03 -12.16 14.02
C ALA A 466 27.39 -11.66 13.52
N ALA A 467 27.67 -11.91 12.25
CA ALA A 467 28.68 -11.15 11.51
C ALA A 467 27.95 -10.01 10.81
N CYS A 468 28.33 -8.77 11.13
CA CYS A 468 27.79 -7.57 10.50
C CYS A 468 28.89 -6.89 9.67
N GLU A 469 28.55 -5.88 8.87
CA GLU A 469 29.54 -5.24 7.99
C GLU A 469 30.73 -4.62 8.74
N ASP A 470 30.50 -4.15 9.96
CA ASP A 470 31.50 -3.43 10.75
C ASP A 470 32.20 -4.28 11.82
N GLY A 471 31.76 -5.52 12.05
CA GLY A 471 32.28 -6.34 13.14
C GLY A 471 31.42 -7.58 13.45
N PHE A 472 31.73 -8.23 14.56
CA PHE A 472 31.00 -9.39 15.05
C PHE A 472 30.27 -9.04 16.34
N TYR A 473 29.06 -9.55 16.49
CA TYR A 473 28.20 -9.27 17.63
C TYR A 473 27.64 -10.56 18.22
N ALA A 474 27.30 -10.51 19.50
CA ALA A 474 26.59 -11.59 20.16
C ALA A 474 25.48 -11.05 21.06
N SER A 475 24.41 -11.83 21.16
CA SER A 475 23.37 -11.65 22.15
C SER A 475 23.32 -12.86 23.08
N MET A 476 23.26 -12.61 24.38
CA MET A 476 23.04 -13.62 25.42
C MET A 476 21.62 -13.54 26.02
N THR A 477 20.78 -12.71 25.41
CA THR A 477 19.42 -12.41 25.84
C THR A 477 18.38 -12.79 24.77
N GLY A 478 18.77 -13.45 23.68
CA GLY A 478 17.86 -13.76 22.58
C GLY A 478 17.48 -12.53 21.76
N GLY A 479 18.43 -11.61 21.58
CA GLY A 479 18.31 -10.44 20.72
C GLY A 479 17.72 -9.19 21.37
N TYR A 480 17.56 -9.14 22.71
CA TYR A 480 17.19 -7.89 23.40
C TYR A 480 18.39 -6.96 23.64
N GLN A 481 19.59 -7.52 23.74
CA GLN A 481 20.83 -6.79 23.93
C GLN A 481 21.94 -7.43 23.12
N TRP A 482 22.73 -6.60 22.45
CA TRP A 482 23.87 -7.01 21.64
C TRP A 482 25.16 -6.45 22.21
N GLN A 483 26.21 -7.27 22.15
CA GLN A 483 27.57 -6.90 22.51
C GLN A 483 28.46 -7.11 21.29
N ARG A 484 29.22 -6.07 20.91
CA ARG A 484 30.30 -6.21 19.93
C ARG A 484 31.42 -7.08 20.52
N LEU A 485 31.86 -8.06 19.75
CA LEU A 485 32.95 -8.97 20.10
C LEU A 485 34.29 -8.36 19.70
N GLU A 486 35.31 -8.56 20.53
CA GLU A 486 36.68 -8.06 20.30
C GLU A 486 37.47 -8.96 19.34
N VAL A 487 36.87 -9.29 18.19
CA VAL A 487 37.53 -10.09 17.15
C VAL A 487 38.61 -9.25 16.45
N PRO A 488 39.87 -9.71 16.35
CA PRO A 488 40.93 -8.94 15.69
C PRO A 488 40.55 -8.50 14.28
N GLU A 489 40.84 -7.25 13.92
CA GLU A 489 40.42 -6.61 12.65
C GLU A 489 41.25 -7.07 11.44
N ALA A 490 42.36 -7.77 11.66
CA ALA A 490 43.17 -8.30 10.57
C ALA A 490 42.39 -9.38 9.78
N GLY A 491 42.43 -9.29 8.45
CA GLY A 491 41.78 -10.27 7.57
C GLY A 491 40.56 -9.76 6.80
N GLY A 492 40.27 -8.46 6.83
CA GLY A 492 39.22 -7.84 6.01
C GLY A 492 37.85 -7.83 6.67
N LYS A 493 36.80 -7.72 5.85
CA LYS A 493 35.41 -7.60 6.35
C LYS A 493 34.94 -8.92 6.98
N PRO A 494 34.04 -8.87 7.98
CA PRO A 494 33.31 -10.05 8.45
C PRO A 494 32.48 -10.66 7.32
N VAL A 495 32.54 -11.97 7.14
CA VAL A 495 31.80 -12.70 6.09
C VAL A 495 31.03 -13.91 6.62
N GLY A 496 31.34 -14.38 7.83
CA GLY A 496 30.70 -15.58 8.37
C GLY A 496 30.89 -15.73 9.87
N VAL A 497 29.95 -16.40 10.51
CA VAL A 497 30.04 -16.80 11.91
C VAL A 497 29.53 -18.22 12.02
N ARG A 498 30.23 -19.09 12.75
CA ARG A 498 29.90 -20.51 12.87
C ARG A 498 30.08 -21.01 14.29
N ILE A 499 29.15 -21.86 14.71
CA ILE A 499 29.28 -22.68 15.92
C ILE A 499 29.31 -24.14 15.51
N VAL A 500 30.20 -24.91 16.12
CA VAL A 500 30.29 -26.36 15.91
C VAL A 500 29.53 -27.06 17.05
N PRO A 501 28.46 -27.82 16.76
CA PRO A 501 27.72 -28.54 17.79
C PRO A 501 28.58 -29.63 18.47
N GLY A 502 28.43 -29.78 19.79
CA GLY A 502 29.02 -30.90 20.55
C GLY A 502 30.48 -30.73 21.00
N GLU A 503 31.23 -29.80 20.42
CA GLU A 503 32.54 -29.37 20.94
C GLU A 503 32.40 -28.20 21.92
N LYS A 504 33.37 -28.03 22.81
CA LYS A 504 33.41 -27.06 23.93
C LYS A 504 33.07 -25.61 23.51
N ASN A 505 31.78 -25.23 23.49
CA ASN A 505 31.24 -23.93 23.01
C ASN A 505 32.25 -23.13 22.16
N THR A 506 32.45 -23.57 20.94
CA THR A 506 33.45 -23.01 20.05
C THR A 506 32.77 -22.08 19.05
N LEU A 507 33.20 -20.83 18.99
CA LEU A 507 32.72 -19.82 18.05
C LEU A 507 33.84 -19.48 17.05
N TYR A 508 33.52 -19.55 15.77
CA TYR A 508 34.39 -19.11 14.69
C TYR A 508 33.87 -17.79 14.12
N ALA A 509 34.74 -16.78 14.09
CA ALA A 509 34.52 -15.51 13.42
C ALA A 509 35.34 -15.51 12.12
N ILE A 510 34.66 -15.44 10.98
CA ILE A 510 35.24 -15.61 9.65
C ILE A 510 35.27 -14.24 8.96
N ARG A 511 36.47 -13.80 8.60
CA ARG A 511 36.72 -12.63 7.74
C ARG A 511 37.19 -13.10 6.36
N GLU A 512 37.19 -12.22 5.38
CA GLU A 512 37.59 -12.50 3.99
C GLU A 512 38.94 -13.26 3.85
N LYS A 513 39.90 -12.99 4.74
CA LYS A 513 41.28 -13.51 4.69
C LYS A 513 41.77 -14.09 6.02
N ALA A 514 40.91 -14.26 7.01
CA ALA A 514 41.29 -14.80 8.31
C ALA A 514 40.11 -15.46 9.04
N VAL A 515 40.41 -16.49 9.82
CA VAL A 515 39.45 -17.12 10.73
C VAL A 515 39.97 -17.00 12.16
N TYR A 516 39.08 -16.62 13.07
CA TYR A 516 39.37 -16.52 14.49
C TYR A 516 38.47 -17.46 15.30
N LEU A 517 39.07 -18.12 16.27
CA LEU A 517 38.47 -19.08 17.17
C LEU A 517 38.34 -18.47 18.56
N ASN A 518 37.14 -18.52 19.15
CA ASN A 518 36.93 -18.29 20.57
C ASN A 518 36.36 -19.59 21.19
N GLN A 519 37.06 -20.11 22.19
CA GLN A 519 36.56 -21.20 23.03
C GLN A 519 36.09 -20.62 24.35
N PHE A 520 34.86 -20.95 24.76
CA PHE A 520 34.30 -20.42 26.00
C PHE A 520 33.61 -21.49 26.86
N ASN A 521 33.71 -21.31 28.18
CA ASN A 521 32.76 -21.89 29.12
C ASN A 521 31.61 -20.89 29.32
N ARG A 522 30.48 -21.34 29.88
CA ARG A 522 29.15 -20.74 29.70
C ARG A 522 29.08 -19.19 29.68
N GLU A 523 29.89 -18.44 30.46
CA GLU A 523 29.88 -16.96 30.42
C GLU A 523 31.24 -16.25 30.68
N ARG A 524 32.25 -16.88 31.32
CA ARG A 524 33.38 -16.13 31.91
C ARG A 524 34.39 -15.56 30.90
N ASN A 525 34.63 -16.31 29.81
CA ASN A 525 35.65 -16.01 28.79
C ASN A 525 35.06 -15.77 27.40
N PHE A 526 33.73 -15.63 27.33
CA PHE A 526 33.02 -15.46 26.07
C PHE A 526 33.48 -14.17 25.35
N GLY A 527 33.91 -14.31 24.09
CA GLY A 527 34.25 -13.17 23.22
C GLY A 527 35.53 -12.40 23.60
N LYS A 528 36.26 -12.81 24.64
CA LYS A 528 37.43 -12.08 25.19
C LYS A 528 38.78 -12.46 24.57
N THR A 529 38.92 -13.70 24.09
CA THR A 529 40.21 -14.21 23.58
C THR A 529 40.01 -14.92 22.25
N TRP A 530 40.72 -14.48 21.22
CA TRP A 530 40.58 -14.98 19.86
C TRP A 530 41.91 -15.52 19.36
N GLU A 531 41.91 -16.77 18.91
CA GLU A 531 43.06 -17.43 18.29
C GLU A 531 42.88 -17.45 16.77
N LYS A 532 43.88 -17.03 16.01
CA LYS A 532 43.83 -17.14 14.55
C LYS A 532 44.06 -18.59 14.13
N VAL A 533 43.13 -19.15 13.36
CA VAL A 533 43.20 -20.51 12.82
C VAL A 533 43.21 -20.48 11.29
N SER A 534 43.56 -21.59 10.66
CA SER A 534 43.62 -21.71 9.19
C SER A 534 42.24 -21.67 8.54
N GLU A 535 41.27 -22.38 9.12
CA GLU A 535 39.91 -22.52 8.58
C GLU A 535 38.88 -22.82 9.67
N ALA A 536 37.60 -22.58 9.38
CA ALA A 536 36.49 -23.02 10.21
C ALA A 536 36.01 -24.40 9.74
N PRO A 537 35.70 -25.35 10.64
CA PRO A 537 35.24 -26.69 10.28
C PRO A 537 34.02 -26.65 9.37
N ALA A 538 34.05 -27.39 8.26
CA ALA A 538 32.92 -27.49 7.35
C ALA A 538 31.69 -28.12 8.04
N PRO A 539 30.46 -27.75 7.64
CA PRO A 539 29.25 -28.45 8.07
C PRO A 539 29.34 -29.94 7.76
N ALA A 540 28.69 -30.78 8.56
CA ALA A 540 28.59 -32.20 8.25
C ALA A 540 27.86 -32.39 6.90
N ALA A 541 28.42 -33.22 6.01
CA ALA A 541 27.79 -33.49 4.73
C ALA A 541 26.53 -34.34 4.92
N SER A 542 25.38 -33.82 4.49
CA SER A 542 24.11 -34.56 4.43
C SER A 542 23.98 -35.29 3.08
N ALA A 543 23.32 -36.46 3.08
CA ALA A 543 22.91 -37.13 1.84
C ALA A 543 21.81 -36.36 1.11
N LEU A 544 20.97 -35.63 1.86
CA LEU A 544 19.99 -34.68 1.32
C LEU A 544 20.69 -33.36 0.99
N GLN A 545 20.63 -32.95 -0.27
CA GLN A 545 21.13 -31.65 -0.72
C GLN A 545 20.01 -30.84 -1.37
N PHE A 546 20.10 -29.52 -1.24
CA PHE A 546 19.15 -28.60 -1.83
C PHE A 546 19.88 -27.47 -2.54
N LYS A 547 19.30 -26.96 -3.62
CA LYS A 547 19.77 -25.74 -4.26
C LYS A 547 18.59 -24.90 -4.78
N PRO A 548 18.70 -23.56 -4.74
CA PRO A 548 17.69 -22.69 -5.33
C PRO A 548 17.60 -22.88 -6.85
N ASP A 549 16.41 -22.69 -7.40
CA ASP A 549 16.13 -22.73 -8.85
C ASP A 549 15.07 -21.69 -9.24
N ALA A 550 15.09 -21.27 -10.51
CA ALA A 550 14.13 -20.30 -11.05
C ALA A 550 12.68 -20.80 -11.04
N SER A 551 12.47 -22.12 -10.88
CA SER A 551 11.15 -22.77 -10.86
C SER A 551 10.81 -23.44 -9.51
N GLY A 552 11.62 -23.22 -8.46
CA GLY A 552 11.38 -23.76 -7.12
C GLY A 552 12.67 -24.13 -6.39
N VAL A 553 12.64 -25.24 -5.65
CA VAL A 553 13.82 -25.80 -4.97
C VAL A 553 14.17 -27.14 -5.58
N LEU A 554 15.45 -27.33 -5.95
CA LEU A 554 15.95 -28.62 -6.41
C LEU A 554 16.43 -29.42 -5.20
N LYS A 555 15.87 -30.63 -5.02
CA LYS A 555 16.22 -31.60 -3.98
C LYS A 555 17.02 -32.75 -4.58
N SER A 556 18.08 -33.19 -3.90
CA SER A 556 18.82 -34.40 -4.21
C SER A 556 18.83 -35.33 -3.01
N ALA A 557 18.55 -36.61 -3.23
CA ALA A 557 18.57 -37.66 -2.21
C ALA A 557 19.84 -38.54 -2.25
N ASP A 558 20.72 -38.31 -3.23
CA ASP A 558 21.87 -39.16 -3.53
C ASP A 558 23.19 -38.38 -3.53
N GLY A 559 23.27 -37.32 -2.71
CA GLY A 559 24.49 -36.53 -2.55
C GLY A 559 24.83 -35.63 -3.75
N GLY A 560 23.82 -35.26 -4.55
CA GLY A 560 23.94 -34.32 -5.68
C GLY A 560 24.04 -34.98 -7.06
N ASN A 561 23.85 -36.30 -7.18
CA ASN A 561 23.95 -37.01 -8.46
C ASN A 561 22.67 -36.83 -9.31
N ALA A 562 21.49 -36.86 -8.69
CA ALA A 562 20.21 -36.56 -9.30
C ALA A 562 19.48 -35.45 -8.53
N TRP A 563 18.68 -34.66 -9.26
CA TRP A 563 17.93 -33.52 -8.71
C TRP A 563 16.47 -33.58 -9.16
N GLU A 564 15.56 -33.40 -8.20
CA GLU A 564 14.12 -33.29 -8.41
C GLU A 564 13.66 -31.87 -8.09
N LEU A 565 12.81 -31.30 -8.94
CA LEU A 565 12.21 -29.99 -8.69
C LEU A 565 11.03 -30.12 -7.71
N LYS A 566 11.04 -29.29 -6.67
CA LYS A 566 10.02 -29.21 -5.63
C LYS A 566 9.53 -27.77 -5.53
N SER A 567 8.27 -27.56 -5.88
CA SER A 567 7.64 -26.23 -5.90
C SER A 567 6.23 -26.20 -5.30
N GLU A 568 5.70 -27.36 -4.90
CA GLU A 568 4.37 -27.46 -4.30
C GLU A 568 4.28 -26.63 -3.01
N GLY A 569 3.33 -25.71 -2.96
CA GLY A 569 3.11 -24.79 -1.84
C GLY A 569 3.88 -23.46 -1.91
N LEU A 570 4.81 -23.28 -2.86
CA LEU A 570 5.45 -21.98 -3.10
C LEU A 570 4.52 -21.06 -3.91
N ARG A 571 4.13 -19.90 -3.35
CA ARG A 571 3.28 -18.92 -4.07
C ARG A 571 3.98 -18.35 -5.31
N ILE A 572 5.24 -17.96 -5.16
CA ILE A 572 6.12 -17.56 -6.26
C ILE A 572 7.20 -18.64 -6.35
N PRO A 573 7.10 -19.59 -7.30
CA PRO A 573 7.99 -20.75 -7.38
C PRO A 573 9.34 -20.35 -7.96
N ARG A 574 10.03 -19.42 -7.31
CA ARG A 574 11.41 -19.01 -7.58
C ARG A 574 12.10 -18.95 -6.23
N ALA A 575 13.05 -19.86 -6.00
CA ALA A 575 13.88 -19.79 -4.82
C ALA A 575 15.15 -19.02 -5.17
N ASP A 576 15.47 -17.99 -4.39
CA ASP A 576 16.75 -17.28 -4.49
C ASP A 576 17.74 -17.80 -3.43
N SER A 577 17.25 -18.42 -2.36
CA SER A 577 18.06 -19.04 -1.31
C SER A 577 17.40 -20.29 -0.72
N VAL A 578 18.21 -21.23 -0.25
CA VAL A 578 17.75 -22.43 0.48
C VAL A 578 18.67 -22.66 1.67
N PHE A 579 18.08 -22.95 2.84
CA PHE A 579 18.80 -23.15 4.09
C PHE A 579 18.41 -24.49 4.73
N THR A 580 19.43 -25.23 5.19
CA THR A 580 19.29 -26.49 5.94
C THR A 580 20.03 -26.39 7.27
N PRO A 581 19.42 -25.78 8.30
CA PRO A 581 20.07 -25.63 9.60
C PRO A 581 20.35 -26.99 10.25
N GLU A 582 21.55 -27.20 10.81
CA GLU A 582 22.00 -28.50 11.35
C GLU A 582 21.16 -29.06 12.52
N ASN A 583 20.33 -28.22 13.16
CA ASN A 583 19.60 -28.57 14.38
C ASN A 583 18.12 -28.92 14.15
N THR A 584 17.66 -28.99 12.89
CA THR A 584 16.30 -29.38 12.52
C THR A 584 16.30 -30.08 11.17
N ASP A 585 15.32 -30.95 10.94
CA ASP A 585 15.07 -31.57 9.63
C ASP A 585 14.27 -30.66 8.69
N TRP A 586 13.91 -29.45 9.15
CA TRP A 586 13.19 -28.47 8.34
C TRP A 586 14.12 -27.80 7.33
N VAL A 587 13.57 -27.56 6.15
CA VAL A 587 14.25 -26.84 5.07
C VAL A 587 13.56 -25.50 4.89
N PHE A 588 14.34 -24.45 4.63
CA PHE A 588 13.82 -23.11 4.45
C PHE A 588 14.18 -22.59 3.06
N ALA A 589 13.29 -21.84 2.43
CA ALA A 589 13.54 -21.21 1.14
C ALA A 589 13.23 -19.71 1.22
N GLY A 590 14.15 -18.87 0.75
CA GLY A 590 13.88 -17.46 0.50
C GLY A 590 13.37 -17.31 -0.94
N THR A 591 12.17 -16.77 -1.07
CA THR A 591 11.53 -16.49 -2.36
C THR A 591 11.16 -15.01 -2.46
N PRO A 592 10.82 -14.50 -3.66
CA PRO A 592 10.21 -13.19 -3.80
C PRO A 592 8.86 -13.03 -3.08
N ALA A 593 8.25 -14.12 -2.59
CA ALA A 593 7.06 -14.07 -1.75
C ALA A 593 7.37 -14.09 -0.24
N GLY A 594 8.64 -14.14 0.17
CA GLY A 594 9.06 -14.20 1.58
C GLY A 594 9.72 -15.53 1.93
N LEU A 595 9.76 -15.84 3.23
CA LEU A 595 10.26 -17.11 3.75
C LEU A 595 9.25 -18.23 3.56
N TYR A 596 9.71 -19.39 3.09
CA TYR A 596 8.94 -20.64 3.04
C TYR A 596 9.66 -21.72 3.84
N ILE A 597 8.89 -22.66 4.38
CA ILE A 597 9.36 -23.74 5.25
C ILE A 597 8.85 -25.06 4.71
N SER A 598 9.67 -26.09 4.75
CA SER A 598 9.28 -27.46 4.50
C SER A 598 9.58 -28.30 5.74
N LYS A 599 8.56 -29.00 6.23
CA LYS A 599 8.63 -29.85 7.42
C LYS A 599 8.70 -31.35 7.08
N ASP A 600 8.69 -31.68 5.79
CA ASP A 600 8.68 -33.04 5.24
C ASP A 600 9.94 -33.36 4.40
N GLY A 601 11.05 -32.66 4.68
CA GLY A 601 12.34 -32.88 4.01
C GLY A 601 12.39 -32.29 2.59
N GLY A 602 11.68 -31.20 2.34
CA GLY A 602 11.66 -30.47 1.08
C GLY A 602 10.71 -31.05 0.03
N GLU A 603 9.68 -31.81 0.42
CA GLU A 603 8.67 -32.31 -0.52
C GLU A 603 7.61 -31.23 -0.78
N THR A 604 7.05 -30.64 0.28
CA THR A 604 6.07 -29.55 0.20
C THR A 604 6.50 -28.35 1.03
N TRP A 605 6.01 -27.17 0.64
CA TRP A 605 6.35 -25.89 1.26
C TRP A 605 5.11 -25.20 1.87
N GLU A 606 5.30 -24.55 3.01
CA GLU A 606 4.33 -23.69 3.66
C GLU A 606 4.90 -22.27 3.82
N ASP A 607 4.00 -21.28 3.84
CA ASP A 607 4.34 -19.88 4.09
C ASP A 607 4.96 -19.74 5.49
N GLY A 608 6.19 -19.24 5.57
CA GLY A 608 6.89 -18.99 6.83
C GLY A 608 6.51 -17.66 7.48
N HIS A 609 5.49 -16.97 6.97
CA HIS A 609 4.89 -15.75 7.51
C HIS A 609 5.86 -14.60 7.80
N LEU A 610 7.01 -14.60 7.13
CA LEU A 610 7.98 -13.52 7.11
C LEU A 610 7.98 -12.91 5.70
N VAL A 611 7.13 -11.89 5.52
CA VAL A 611 6.91 -11.18 4.26
C VAL A 611 7.29 -9.72 4.47
N LEU A 612 8.38 -9.32 3.80
CA LEU A 612 9.09 -8.08 4.08
C LEU A 612 8.88 -7.07 2.95
N GLN A 613 7.63 -6.69 2.73
CA GLN A 613 7.25 -5.69 1.73
C GLN A 613 7.54 -4.25 2.20
N PHE A 614 7.34 -3.98 3.50
CA PHE A 614 7.43 -2.64 4.08
C PHE A 614 8.52 -2.57 5.16
N VAL A 615 8.33 -1.67 6.14
CA VAL A 615 9.18 -1.55 7.33
C VAL A 615 8.74 -2.63 8.32
N LYS A 616 9.63 -3.58 8.64
CA LYS A 616 9.37 -4.78 9.46
C LYS A 616 8.44 -5.81 8.77
N ASN A 617 8.11 -6.88 9.50
CA ASN A 617 7.13 -7.88 9.11
C ASN A 617 5.72 -7.39 9.46
N VAL A 618 5.10 -6.61 8.57
CA VAL A 618 3.75 -6.06 8.75
C VAL A 618 2.89 -6.40 7.54
N ARG A 619 1.58 -6.57 7.75
CA ARG A 619 0.59 -6.70 6.69
C ARG A 619 -0.15 -5.38 6.55
N ARG A 620 -0.43 -4.96 5.32
CA ARG A 620 -1.22 -3.76 5.03
C ARG A 620 -2.44 -4.11 4.21
N ASP A 621 -3.57 -3.51 4.55
CA ASP A 621 -4.79 -3.54 3.74
C ASP A 621 -4.84 -2.29 2.87
N LEU A 622 -5.21 -2.44 1.61
CA LEU A 622 -5.67 -1.35 0.75
C LEU A 622 -7.18 -1.26 0.84
N GLY A 623 -7.75 -0.09 1.07
CA GLY A 623 -9.22 -0.05 1.06
C GLY A 623 -9.78 -0.04 -0.39
N GLY A 624 -11.08 -0.27 -0.51
CA GLY A 624 -11.81 -0.44 -1.78
C GLY A 624 -12.39 0.81 -2.41
N ALA A 625 -12.03 2.02 -1.96
CA ALA A 625 -12.60 3.29 -2.47
C ALA A 625 -12.52 3.42 -4.00
N ALA A 626 -11.39 3.00 -4.59
CA ALA A 626 -11.19 2.97 -6.03
C ALA A 626 -12.30 2.15 -6.70
N TYR A 627 -12.40 0.86 -6.37
CA TYR A 627 -13.43 -0.04 -6.90
C TYR A 627 -14.84 0.56 -6.83
N ILE A 628 -15.20 1.11 -5.67
CA ILE A 628 -16.52 1.70 -5.43
C ILE A 628 -16.79 2.86 -6.39
N ASP A 629 -15.80 3.73 -6.63
CA ASP A 629 -15.93 4.82 -7.60
C ASP A 629 -16.19 4.29 -9.01
N ALA A 630 -15.29 3.48 -9.57
CA ALA A 630 -15.49 3.05 -10.96
C ALA A 630 -16.74 2.16 -11.13
N TYR A 631 -17.09 1.34 -10.15
CA TYR A 631 -18.30 0.54 -10.18
C TYR A 631 -19.55 1.43 -10.28
N TRP A 632 -19.74 2.35 -9.33
CA TRP A 632 -20.94 3.18 -9.31
C TRP A 632 -20.97 4.20 -10.43
N ARG A 633 -19.82 4.73 -10.84
CA ARG A 633 -19.68 5.58 -12.02
C ARG A 633 -20.05 4.82 -13.30
N GLY A 634 -19.58 3.58 -13.44
CA GLY A 634 -19.94 2.69 -14.55
C GLY A 634 -21.44 2.38 -14.60
N ARG A 635 -22.07 2.10 -13.46
CA ARG A 635 -23.54 1.93 -13.35
C ARG A 635 -24.29 3.21 -13.72
N TYR A 636 -23.84 4.37 -13.22
CA TYR A 636 -24.47 5.67 -13.47
C TYR A 636 -24.51 6.05 -14.96
N TYR A 637 -23.39 5.83 -15.68
CA TYR A 637 -23.31 6.08 -17.12
C TYR A 637 -23.89 4.95 -17.98
N GLY A 638 -24.40 3.87 -17.38
CA GLY A 638 -24.94 2.71 -18.11
C GLY A 638 -23.87 1.89 -18.84
N ILE A 639 -22.61 2.00 -18.42
CA ILE A 639 -21.50 1.17 -18.92
C ILE A 639 -21.58 -0.23 -18.31
N ILE A 640 -21.90 -0.32 -17.02
CA ILE A 640 -22.15 -1.59 -16.31
C ILE A 640 -23.67 -1.80 -16.26
N THR A 641 -24.14 -2.90 -16.83
CA THR A 641 -25.54 -3.35 -16.76
C THR A 641 -25.79 -4.19 -15.51
N ASP A 642 -27.06 -4.46 -15.19
CA ASP A 642 -27.42 -5.36 -14.08
C ASP A 642 -26.86 -6.78 -14.31
N GLU A 643 -26.96 -7.30 -15.54
CA GLU A 643 -26.37 -8.60 -15.91
C GLU A 643 -24.85 -8.64 -15.65
N MET A 644 -24.11 -7.60 -16.04
CA MET A 644 -22.67 -7.52 -15.76
C MET A 644 -22.36 -7.42 -14.27
N ALA A 645 -23.23 -6.77 -13.48
CA ALA A 645 -23.04 -6.60 -12.06
C ALA A 645 -23.27 -7.90 -11.26
N GLU A 646 -24.22 -8.71 -11.69
CA GLU A 646 -24.66 -9.96 -11.04
C GLU A 646 -23.88 -11.20 -11.53
N THR A 647 -23.18 -11.11 -12.67
CA THR A 647 -22.47 -12.26 -13.25
C THR A 647 -21.10 -12.47 -12.58
N PRO A 648 -20.84 -13.64 -11.96
CA PRO A 648 -19.51 -13.98 -11.43
C PRO A 648 -18.51 -14.27 -12.55
N MET A 649 -17.21 -14.15 -12.24
CA MET A 649 -16.18 -14.61 -13.16
C MET A 649 -16.10 -16.14 -13.19
N PRO A 650 -15.94 -16.76 -14.38
CA PRO A 650 -15.91 -18.21 -14.55
C PRO A 650 -14.69 -18.91 -13.94
#